data_AF-A0A1Z4GI98-F1
#
_entry.id   AF-A0A1Z4GI98-F1
#
_cell.length_a   1.000
_cell.length_b   1.000
_cell.length_c   1.000
_cell.angle_alpha   90.00
_cell.angle_beta   90.00
_cell.angle_gamma   90.00
#
_symmetry.space_group_name_H-M   'P 1'
#
loop_
_entity.id
_entity.type
_entity.pdbx_description
1 polymer ?
#
loop_
_entity_poly.entity_id
_entity_poly.type
_entity_poly.pdbx_seq_one_letter_code
_entity_poly.pdbx_strand_id
1 'polypeptide(L)'
;MSNTLNPAVSLTYNQLSNFSDLKNFWNLFDTVFGTEYNHTVAATLHSQWQSGDFSQFPKIEIISNSIFEDTHTGYASGSNKICLSDSFIATATPTAIKAVLLKEIGNFVHSLIQPIDSPGDKGTIFADLVLNNSSTNLVPTSILQPTLIQAIQSNNAHAQRCSCSSCMLAPVNLNLVNPQPSQLASTISATLDLSKTFSLNSLAGANQTIYLDFNGHTTSGTYWNTDFTSGANIVTPSFDFDGNTASFSSAELERIQYIWQRVAEDFSPFNVNVTTQAPTDINDLIKSSSTDTRWGVRVVIGGSSYDWFGNGAGGVAYLDSFNDNTDTPAYIFSNNLQNSEKYTAEAISHEVGHTLGLEHDGRISPAEEYYNGHGSGVTGWAGIMGSGYYQNLTQWSRGEYASANNTEDDLQIITTYNGFGYRSDDVGNTIAAAKSLTISGTSVTGSGIIERNTDIDFYSFVTGAGAINLTVDPFSRGPNLDILAKLYNSAGTLIASSNPTDLLSAAIATTVAAGTYYLAIDGVGKGDPLSTGYTDYGSLGQYFISGTIVSSPINPTVSLALSSTSVNEDGSSNLVYTFTRSSSTANALTVNYSVGGTASFDNDYRQLGAASFTATTGTITFAAGANTATLTIDPNADTTFESNETVALTLAAGSDYIIGTTTPVTATIVNDDLQPKINLSANQTIVEGNAQNVTYSVTLSNASSQTITVQYATANASATAGSDYTATTGILTFNPGVTSQVINIPILNNSLNEADETFVLKLTSPTNASLGTTTSVTTTITDTLVTSVTTTLPANVENLTLTGTAAINGTGNAGNNILKGNTGNNTLTGGDGNDTYSFTATTLLGTDRIVETTTGGIDTIDFRGTTISSNVNLGITTTQTVNSNLKLTLSANNVIENATGGTGNDRLTGNALNNFLTGGNGNDQLQGLAGDDTLWGGLGDDMLTGGVGKDKYLFQAEGVFTASLGVDYISQFEALQDKIVLSKNTFKAVINSAGQTLTDFAVVTDDELVNASNARIVYSQSTGSLFYNQDGNVLGTGTVFEFARLGNSDITLTSSDFSLIA
;
A
#
# COMPACT_ATOMS: atom_id res chain seq x y z
N MET A 1 -40.89 -47.46 -44.24
CA MET A 1 -40.42 -46.32 -45.03
C MET A 1 -39.49 -45.45 -44.17
N SER A 2 -38.31 -45.94 -43.76
CA SER A 2 -37.40 -45.23 -42.84
C SER A 2 -36.01 -44.92 -43.40
N ASN A 3 -35.68 -45.33 -44.64
CA ASN A 3 -34.30 -45.22 -45.15
C ASN A 3 -33.94 -43.82 -45.70
N THR A 4 -34.90 -42.96 -46.04
CA THR A 4 -34.63 -41.62 -46.62
C THR A 4 -34.91 -40.45 -45.68
N LEU A 5 -35.91 -40.58 -44.78
CA LEU A 5 -36.32 -39.48 -43.91
C LEU A 5 -35.36 -39.24 -42.73
N ASN A 6 -34.90 -40.31 -42.04
CA ASN A 6 -33.98 -40.15 -40.90
C ASN A 6 -32.65 -39.48 -41.30
N PRO A 7 -32.01 -39.85 -42.43
CA PRO A 7 -30.85 -39.11 -42.93
C PRO A 7 -31.16 -37.65 -43.28
N ALA A 8 -32.32 -37.36 -43.87
CA ALA A 8 -32.70 -35.99 -44.24
C ALA A 8 -32.91 -35.09 -43.01
N VAL A 9 -33.54 -35.61 -41.95
CA VAL A 9 -33.71 -34.89 -40.66
C VAL A 9 -32.34 -34.63 -40.02
N SER A 10 -31.46 -35.63 -40.00
CA SER A 10 -30.10 -35.47 -39.45
C SER A 10 -29.30 -34.40 -40.21
N LEU A 11 -29.41 -34.37 -41.55
CA LEU A 11 -28.78 -33.34 -42.38
C LEU A 11 -29.38 -31.94 -42.14
N THR A 12 -30.67 -31.86 -41.85
CA THR A 12 -31.36 -30.60 -41.54
C THR A 12 -30.86 -30.02 -40.23
N TYR A 13 -30.77 -30.85 -39.18
CA TYR A 13 -30.29 -30.44 -37.86
C TYR A 13 -28.82 -30.05 -37.85
N ASN A 14 -27.96 -30.80 -38.54
CA ASN A 14 -26.56 -30.41 -38.70
C ASN A 14 -26.41 -29.07 -39.43
N GLN A 15 -27.24 -28.80 -40.45
CA GLN A 15 -27.23 -27.53 -41.18
C GLN A 15 -27.65 -26.35 -40.28
N LEU A 16 -28.65 -26.56 -39.41
CA LEU A 16 -29.10 -25.55 -38.44
C LEU A 16 -28.09 -25.31 -37.33
N SER A 17 -27.45 -26.37 -36.82
CA SER A 17 -26.36 -26.26 -35.83
C SER A 17 -25.18 -25.47 -36.41
N ASN A 18 -24.73 -25.81 -37.61
CA ASN A 18 -23.68 -25.06 -38.30
C ASN A 18 -24.06 -23.59 -38.57
N PHE A 19 -25.32 -23.33 -38.91
CA PHE A 19 -25.83 -21.97 -39.09
C PHE A 19 -25.83 -21.20 -37.76
N SER A 20 -26.22 -21.85 -36.66
CA SER A 20 -26.21 -21.25 -35.32
C SER A 20 -24.81 -20.95 -34.78
N ASP A 21 -23.77 -21.62 -35.29
CA ASP A 21 -22.37 -21.37 -34.92
C ASP A 21 -21.74 -20.22 -35.73
N LEU A 22 -22.45 -19.62 -36.68
CA LEU A 22 -21.95 -18.50 -37.45
C LEU A 22 -21.77 -17.26 -36.57
N LYS A 23 -20.60 -16.59 -36.68
CA LYS A 23 -20.28 -15.38 -35.92
C LYS A 23 -21.24 -14.21 -36.21
N ASN A 24 -21.79 -14.15 -37.42
CA ASN A 24 -22.78 -13.18 -37.86
C ASN A 24 -24.21 -13.74 -37.85
N PHE A 25 -24.47 -14.78 -37.05
CA PHE A 25 -25.79 -15.42 -36.96
C PHE A 25 -26.91 -14.40 -36.80
N TRP A 26 -26.79 -13.45 -35.87
CA TRP A 26 -27.85 -12.46 -35.62
C TRP A 26 -28.08 -11.53 -36.81
N ASN A 27 -27.03 -11.06 -37.49
CA ASN A 27 -27.19 -10.25 -38.70
C ASN A 27 -27.91 -11.03 -39.81
N LEU A 28 -27.57 -12.31 -39.97
CA LEU A 28 -28.22 -13.21 -40.92
C LEU A 28 -29.67 -13.50 -40.50
N PHE A 29 -29.92 -13.66 -39.21
CA PHE A 29 -31.24 -13.91 -38.64
C PHE A 29 -32.15 -12.67 -38.80
N ASP A 30 -31.62 -11.48 -38.53
CA ASP A 30 -32.25 -10.18 -38.75
C ASP A 30 -32.56 -9.96 -40.24
N THR A 31 -31.72 -10.46 -41.15
CA THR A 31 -31.98 -10.40 -42.60
C THR A 31 -33.27 -11.16 -42.97
N VAL A 32 -33.57 -12.25 -42.26
CA VAL A 32 -34.79 -13.05 -42.51
C VAL A 32 -35.99 -12.44 -41.80
N PHE A 33 -35.87 -12.18 -40.50
CA PHE A 33 -37.00 -11.87 -39.60
C PHE A 33 -37.14 -10.38 -39.26
N GLY A 34 -36.25 -9.52 -39.77
CA GLY A 34 -36.15 -8.11 -39.38
C GLY A 34 -35.50 -7.94 -38.01
N THR A 35 -35.33 -6.71 -37.53
CA THR A 35 -34.76 -6.42 -36.19
C THR A 35 -35.81 -6.30 -35.09
N GLU A 36 -37.09 -6.48 -35.42
CA GLU A 36 -38.23 -6.28 -34.52
C GLU A 36 -38.95 -7.59 -34.24
N TYR A 37 -38.31 -8.51 -33.51
CA TYR A 37 -38.91 -9.77 -33.05
C TYR A 37 -38.64 -10.02 -31.56
N ASN A 38 -39.32 -11.00 -30.98
CA ASN A 38 -39.07 -11.42 -29.61
C ASN A 38 -37.69 -12.11 -29.51
N HIS A 39 -36.65 -11.31 -29.23
CA HIS A 39 -35.26 -11.77 -29.22
C HIS A 39 -34.98 -12.80 -28.13
N THR A 40 -35.68 -12.74 -27.00
CA THR A 40 -35.56 -13.76 -25.93
C THR A 40 -35.97 -15.14 -26.42
N VAL A 41 -37.08 -15.23 -27.15
CA VAL A 41 -37.54 -16.49 -27.75
C VAL A 41 -36.57 -16.94 -28.85
N ALA A 42 -36.09 -16.02 -29.69
CA ALA A 42 -35.10 -16.32 -30.72
C ALA A 42 -33.75 -16.80 -30.14
N ALA A 43 -33.25 -16.17 -29.08
CA ALA A 43 -31.99 -16.51 -28.41
C ALA A 43 -32.09 -17.86 -27.70
N THR A 44 -33.27 -18.18 -27.14
CA THR A 44 -33.54 -19.52 -26.60
C THR A 44 -33.47 -20.58 -27.69
N LEU A 45 -34.10 -20.33 -28.85
CA LEU A 45 -34.01 -21.22 -30.02
C LEU A 45 -32.57 -21.36 -30.53
N HIS A 46 -31.83 -20.26 -30.59
CA HIS A 46 -30.44 -20.21 -31.04
C HIS A 46 -29.52 -21.07 -30.14
N SER A 47 -29.60 -20.89 -28.82
CA SER A 47 -28.81 -21.67 -27.85
C SER A 47 -29.13 -23.17 -27.89
N GLN A 48 -30.40 -23.52 -28.12
CA GLN A 48 -30.81 -24.91 -28.33
C GLN A 48 -30.18 -25.48 -29.59
N TRP A 49 -30.12 -24.74 -30.70
CA TRP A 49 -29.51 -25.21 -31.95
C TRP A 49 -27.99 -25.39 -31.83
N GLN A 50 -27.31 -24.49 -31.10
CA GLN A 50 -25.87 -24.58 -30.83
C GLN A 50 -25.51 -25.81 -29.97
N SER A 51 -26.40 -26.16 -29.03
CA SER A 51 -26.24 -27.36 -28.19
C SER A 51 -26.72 -28.64 -28.88
N GLY A 52 -27.24 -28.54 -30.11
CA GLY A 52 -27.79 -29.67 -30.86
C GLY A 52 -29.14 -30.17 -30.34
N ASP A 53 -29.82 -29.40 -29.48
CA ASP A 53 -31.16 -29.68 -28.98
C ASP A 53 -32.22 -29.18 -29.99
N PHE A 54 -32.83 -30.16 -30.68
CA PHE A 54 -33.89 -29.94 -31.67
C PHE A 54 -35.25 -30.47 -31.21
N SER A 55 -35.42 -30.69 -29.90
CA SER A 55 -36.63 -31.27 -29.31
C SER A 55 -37.85 -30.32 -29.33
N GLN A 56 -37.60 -29.02 -29.52
CA GLN A 56 -38.62 -27.97 -29.63
C GLN A 56 -39.32 -27.94 -30.99
N PHE A 57 -38.76 -28.57 -32.02
CA PHE A 57 -39.35 -28.54 -33.36
C PHE A 57 -40.63 -29.39 -33.47
N PRO A 58 -41.60 -28.98 -34.33
CA PRO A 58 -42.85 -29.68 -34.53
C PRO A 58 -42.64 -31.15 -34.97
N LYS A 59 -43.57 -32.04 -34.59
CA LYS A 59 -43.54 -33.43 -35.06
C LYS A 59 -43.78 -33.51 -36.57
N ILE A 60 -42.97 -34.31 -37.26
CA ILE A 60 -43.13 -34.59 -38.69
C ILE A 60 -44.13 -35.73 -38.89
N GLU A 61 -45.21 -35.49 -39.63
CA GLU A 61 -46.22 -36.50 -39.99
C GLU A 61 -46.24 -36.75 -41.49
N ILE A 62 -46.23 -38.02 -41.89
CA ILE A 62 -46.39 -38.43 -43.29
C ILE A 62 -47.87 -38.67 -43.56
N ILE A 63 -48.41 -37.97 -44.54
CA ILE A 63 -49.84 -38.00 -44.86
C ILE A 63 -50.05 -38.40 -46.31
N SER A 64 -51.15 -39.09 -46.61
CA SER A 64 -51.52 -39.45 -47.99
C SER A 64 -51.56 -38.22 -48.90
N ASN A 65 -50.97 -38.33 -50.08
CA ASN A 65 -50.97 -37.26 -51.07
C ASN A 65 -52.36 -36.77 -51.47
N SER A 66 -53.39 -37.61 -51.31
CA SER A 66 -54.79 -37.27 -51.59
C SER A 66 -55.37 -36.17 -50.69
N ILE A 67 -54.63 -35.71 -49.68
CA ILE A 67 -55.04 -34.66 -48.74
C ILE A 67 -54.44 -33.29 -49.14
N PHE A 68 -53.47 -33.24 -50.05
CA PHE A 68 -52.85 -32.00 -50.53
C PHE A 68 -53.44 -31.62 -51.90
N GLU A 69 -53.95 -30.40 -52.06
CA GLU A 69 -54.54 -29.94 -53.34
C GLU A 69 -53.49 -29.43 -54.34
N ASP A 70 -52.26 -29.07 -53.91
CA ASP A 70 -51.21 -28.59 -54.83
C ASP A 70 -49.75 -28.63 -54.31
N THR A 71 -49.48 -28.45 -53.01
CA THR A 71 -48.11 -28.18 -52.50
C THR A 71 -47.38 -29.33 -51.80
N HIS A 72 -48.05 -30.48 -51.60
CA HIS A 72 -47.48 -31.73 -51.06
C HIS A 72 -46.80 -31.63 -49.66
N THR A 73 -46.76 -30.45 -49.01
CA THR A 73 -46.04 -30.15 -47.73
C THR A 73 -46.66 -28.94 -47.00
N GLY A 74 -46.47 -28.80 -45.66
CA GLY A 74 -46.80 -27.56 -44.93
C GLY A 74 -46.76 -27.63 -43.39
N TYR A 75 -46.50 -26.50 -42.73
CA TYR A 75 -46.58 -26.32 -41.27
C TYR A 75 -47.98 -25.84 -40.80
N ALA A 76 -48.57 -26.57 -39.83
CA ALA A 76 -49.88 -26.24 -39.27
C ALA A 76 -49.78 -25.69 -37.83
N SER A 77 -49.78 -24.37 -37.69
CA SER A 77 -49.62 -23.65 -36.40
C SER A 77 -50.64 -24.09 -35.33
N GLY A 78 -51.90 -24.31 -35.71
CA GLY A 78 -52.96 -24.73 -34.78
C GLY A 78 -52.83 -26.14 -34.19
N SER A 79 -51.95 -26.99 -34.75
CA SER A 79 -51.70 -28.36 -34.23
C SER A 79 -50.22 -28.66 -33.92
N ASN A 80 -49.35 -27.68 -34.19
CA ASN A 80 -47.89 -27.76 -34.07
C ASN A 80 -47.27 -29.00 -34.73
N LYS A 81 -47.52 -29.18 -36.04
CA LYS A 81 -47.05 -30.30 -36.85
C LYS A 81 -46.51 -29.84 -38.21
N ILE A 82 -45.49 -30.54 -38.69
CA ILE A 82 -45.00 -30.43 -40.08
C ILE A 82 -45.52 -31.63 -40.86
N CYS A 83 -46.26 -31.39 -41.94
CA CYS A 83 -46.90 -32.43 -42.74
C CYS A 83 -46.14 -32.62 -44.06
N LEU A 84 -45.77 -33.85 -44.39
CA LEU A 84 -45.11 -34.22 -45.66
C LEU A 84 -45.94 -35.28 -46.40
N SER A 85 -46.10 -35.17 -47.72
CA SER A 85 -46.85 -36.20 -48.46
C SER A 85 -46.04 -37.49 -48.66
N ASP A 86 -46.74 -38.62 -48.60
CA ASP A 86 -46.16 -39.96 -48.82
C ASP A 86 -45.53 -40.11 -50.21
N SER A 87 -46.14 -39.53 -51.24
CA SER A 87 -45.64 -39.52 -52.61
C SER A 87 -44.36 -38.68 -52.79
N PHE A 88 -44.23 -37.57 -52.06
CA PHE A 88 -43.03 -36.74 -52.05
C PHE A 88 -41.87 -37.50 -51.39
N ILE A 89 -42.09 -38.09 -50.22
CA ILE A 89 -41.06 -38.88 -49.51
C ILE A 89 -40.61 -40.11 -50.32
N ALA A 90 -41.51 -40.72 -51.11
CA ALA A 90 -41.19 -41.88 -51.92
C ALA A 90 -40.28 -41.56 -53.12
N THR A 91 -40.25 -40.31 -53.59
CA THR A 91 -39.57 -39.92 -54.83
C THR A 91 -38.46 -38.88 -54.64
N ALA A 92 -38.45 -38.13 -53.53
CA ALA A 92 -37.48 -37.08 -53.24
C ALA A 92 -36.15 -37.61 -52.70
N THR A 93 -35.07 -36.87 -53.00
CA THR A 93 -33.75 -37.12 -52.41
C THR A 93 -33.68 -36.56 -50.98
N PRO A 94 -32.77 -37.05 -50.11
CA PRO A 94 -32.59 -36.49 -48.77
C PRO A 94 -32.30 -34.98 -48.77
N THR A 95 -31.60 -34.46 -49.78
CA THR A 95 -31.33 -33.02 -49.94
C THR A 95 -32.59 -32.22 -50.27
N ALA A 96 -33.47 -32.74 -51.12
CA ALA A 96 -34.75 -32.10 -51.42
C ALA A 96 -35.67 -32.10 -50.20
N ILE A 97 -35.68 -33.19 -49.43
CA ILE A 97 -36.44 -33.28 -48.17
C ILE A 97 -35.89 -32.28 -47.13
N LYS A 98 -34.56 -32.12 -47.03
CA LYS A 98 -33.92 -31.12 -46.15
C LYS A 98 -34.37 -29.69 -46.47
N ALA A 99 -34.35 -29.29 -47.74
CA ALA A 99 -34.72 -27.92 -48.13
C ALA A 99 -36.17 -27.58 -47.73
N VAL A 100 -37.09 -28.53 -47.94
CA VAL A 100 -38.49 -28.41 -47.49
C VAL A 100 -38.58 -28.32 -45.97
N LEU A 101 -37.85 -29.15 -45.23
CA LEU A 101 -37.86 -29.10 -43.77
C LEU A 101 -37.35 -27.76 -43.22
N LEU A 102 -36.29 -27.19 -43.80
CA LEU A 102 -35.80 -25.87 -43.41
C LEU A 102 -36.84 -24.78 -43.66
N LYS A 103 -37.56 -24.85 -44.78
CA LYS A 103 -38.65 -23.91 -45.09
C LYS A 103 -39.73 -23.94 -44.02
N GLU A 104 -40.22 -25.13 -43.69
CA GLU A 104 -41.29 -25.27 -42.69
C GLU A 104 -40.82 -24.96 -41.27
N ILE A 105 -39.55 -25.19 -40.94
CA ILE A 105 -38.94 -24.75 -39.67
C ILE A 105 -38.87 -23.22 -39.61
N GLY A 106 -38.50 -22.54 -40.71
CA GLY A 106 -38.52 -21.08 -40.76
C GLY A 106 -39.91 -20.49 -40.51
N ASN A 107 -40.96 -21.13 -41.05
CA ASN A 107 -42.35 -20.75 -40.79
C ASN A 107 -42.73 -20.96 -39.31
N PHE A 108 -42.27 -22.04 -38.68
CA PHE A 108 -42.44 -22.28 -37.24
C PHE A 108 -41.76 -21.19 -36.40
N VAL A 109 -40.49 -20.89 -36.69
CA VAL A 109 -39.70 -19.88 -35.97
C VAL A 109 -40.39 -18.51 -36.06
N HIS A 110 -40.81 -18.11 -37.27
CA HIS A 110 -41.57 -16.88 -37.48
C HIS A 110 -42.80 -16.78 -36.55
N SER A 111 -43.59 -17.85 -36.49
CA SER A 111 -44.80 -17.90 -35.67
C SER A 111 -44.57 -17.77 -34.15
N LEU A 112 -43.37 -18.09 -33.68
CA LEU A 112 -42.99 -17.98 -32.26
C LEU A 112 -42.48 -16.58 -31.91
N ILE A 113 -41.69 -15.98 -32.80
CA ILE A 113 -40.98 -14.73 -32.50
C ILE A 113 -41.80 -13.49 -32.91
N GLN A 114 -42.80 -13.65 -33.80
CA GLN A 114 -43.66 -12.57 -34.32
C GLN A 114 -45.12 -13.05 -34.53
N PRO A 115 -45.96 -13.08 -33.47
CA PRO A 115 -47.33 -13.62 -33.53
C PRO A 115 -48.39 -12.70 -34.19
N ILE A 116 -48.07 -11.47 -34.60
CA ILE A 116 -48.96 -10.54 -35.31
C ILE A 116 -48.33 -10.29 -36.69
N ASP A 117 -48.90 -10.91 -37.73
CA ASP A 117 -48.22 -11.14 -39.00
C ASP A 117 -48.13 -9.89 -39.90
N SER A 118 -47.04 -9.80 -40.66
CA SER A 118 -46.97 -9.02 -41.90
C SER A 118 -46.64 -9.97 -43.07
N PRO A 119 -47.32 -9.86 -44.22
CA PRO A 119 -47.29 -10.92 -45.25
C PRO A 119 -45.90 -11.15 -45.85
N GLY A 120 -45.45 -12.41 -45.92
CA GLY A 120 -44.27 -12.85 -46.69
C GLY A 120 -43.92 -14.33 -46.45
N ASP A 121 -43.40 -15.05 -47.45
CA ASP A 121 -42.95 -16.46 -47.31
C ASP A 121 -41.57 -16.52 -46.61
N LYS A 122 -41.55 -16.13 -45.33
CA LYS A 122 -40.34 -16.02 -44.49
C LYS A 122 -39.61 -17.36 -44.33
N GLY A 123 -40.35 -18.48 -44.34
CA GLY A 123 -39.76 -19.81 -44.34
C GLY A 123 -38.88 -20.08 -45.56
N THR A 124 -39.28 -19.63 -46.75
CA THR A 124 -38.46 -19.82 -47.96
C THR A 124 -37.15 -19.04 -47.89
N ILE A 125 -37.21 -17.78 -47.44
CA ILE A 125 -36.02 -16.93 -47.26
C ILE A 125 -35.08 -17.54 -46.21
N PHE A 126 -35.62 -18.03 -45.11
CA PHE A 126 -34.87 -18.73 -44.07
C PHE A 126 -34.16 -19.96 -44.63
N ALA A 127 -34.86 -20.80 -45.40
CA ALA A 127 -34.29 -22.00 -45.98
C ALA A 127 -33.13 -21.69 -46.93
N ASP A 128 -33.29 -20.73 -47.83
CA ASP A 128 -32.24 -20.34 -48.78
C ASP A 128 -31.02 -19.76 -48.06
N LEU A 129 -31.22 -18.94 -47.03
CA LEU A 129 -30.13 -18.35 -46.27
C LEU A 129 -29.33 -19.43 -45.51
N VAL A 130 -30.03 -20.33 -44.81
CA VAL A 130 -29.41 -21.41 -44.04
C VAL A 130 -28.70 -22.39 -44.98
N LEU A 131 -29.26 -22.74 -46.14
CA LEU A 131 -28.60 -23.64 -47.08
C LEU A 131 -27.28 -23.09 -47.62
N ASN A 132 -27.20 -21.78 -47.84
CA ASN A 132 -26.05 -21.12 -48.45
C ASN A 132 -24.95 -20.73 -47.47
N ASN A 133 -25.23 -20.66 -46.15
CA ASN A 133 -24.29 -20.13 -45.17
C ASN A 133 -23.75 -21.14 -44.15
N SER A 134 -24.15 -22.42 -44.15
CA SER A 134 -23.69 -23.39 -43.12
C SER A 134 -22.47 -24.26 -43.46
N SER A 135 -21.61 -23.84 -44.40
CA SER A 135 -20.30 -24.48 -44.65
C SER A 135 -19.17 -23.52 -44.32
N THR A 136 -18.26 -23.91 -43.42
CA THR A 136 -17.14 -23.10 -42.89
C THR A 136 -16.05 -22.73 -43.91
N ASN A 137 -16.31 -22.87 -45.22
CA ASN A 137 -15.49 -22.35 -46.30
C ASN A 137 -16.30 -22.40 -47.61
N LEU A 138 -16.71 -21.25 -48.14
CA LEU A 138 -16.57 -20.79 -49.53
C LEU A 138 -17.42 -19.52 -49.80
N VAL A 139 -16.86 -18.68 -50.66
CA VAL A 139 -17.25 -17.34 -51.13
C VAL A 139 -18.67 -17.29 -51.74
N PRO A 140 -19.44 -16.18 -51.64
CA PRO A 140 -20.57 -15.95 -52.53
C PRO A 140 -20.05 -15.64 -53.95
N THR A 141 -20.02 -16.63 -54.83
CA THR A 141 -20.06 -16.38 -56.27
C THR A 141 -21.48 -16.02 -56.68
N SER A 142 -21.63 -14.80 -57.20
CA SER A 142 -22.80 -14.31 -57.92
C SER A 142 -23.39 -15.33 -58.89
N ILE A 143 -24.62 -15.80 -58.66
CA ILE A 143 -25.56 -16.16 -59.75
C ILE A 143 -27.00 -15.82 -59.29
N LEU A 144 -27.40 -14.57 -59.50
CA LEU A 144 -28.78 -14.29 -59.91
C LEU A 144 -28.89 -14.76 -61.37
N GLN A 145 -29.60 -15.85 -61.63
CA GLN A 145 -30.25 -16.05 -62.93
C GLN A 145 -31.76 -16.25 -62.75
N PRO A 146 -32.59 -15.65 -63.62
CA PRO A 146 -33.97 -15.26 -63.29
C PRO A 146 -35.04 -16.31 -63.67
N THR A 147 -34.70 -17.58 -63.83
CA THR A 147 -35.58 -18.53 -64.55
C THR A 147 -36.44 -19.46 -63.70
N LEU A 148 -36.58 -19.24 -62.38
CA LEU A 148 -37.52 -20.01 -61.55
C LEU A 148 -38.50 -19.14 -60.74
N ILE A 149 -38.55 -17.83 -60.96
CA ILE A 149 -39.47 -16.92 -60.25
C ILE A 149 -40.82 -16.77 -60.98
N GLN A 150 -40.95 -17.28 -62.21
CA GLN A 150 -42.19 -17.14 -62.98
C GLN A 150 -43.21 -18.29 -62.81
N ALA A 151 -42.96 -19.27 -61.93
CA ALA A 151 -43.87 -20.39 -61.71
C ALA A 151 -44.64 -20.36 -60.37
N ILE A 152 -44.34 -19.43 -59.45
CA ILE A 152 -44.99 -19.37 -58.13
C ILE A 152 -45.38 -17.92 -57.80
N GLN A 153 -46.03 -17.25 -58.75
CA GLN A 153 -46.82 -16.04 -58.51
C GLN A 153 -48.28 -16.33 -58.89
N SER A 154 -48.91 -17.26 -58.18
CA SER A 154 -50.36 -17.29 -58.09
C SER A 154 -50.79 -18.06 -56.84
N ASN A 155 -51.58 -17.37 -56.01
CA ASN A 155 -52.46 -17.87 -54.95
C ASN A 155 -51.98 -17.65 -53.51
N ASN A 156 -52.24 -16.43 -53.05
CA ASN A 156 -52.74 -16.18 -51.71
C ASN A 156 -54.00 -17.04 -51.47
N ALA A 157 -53.89 -18.04 -50.59
CA ALA A 157 -54.92 -18.58 -49.66
C ALA A 157 -54.83 -20.11 -49.49
N HIS A 158 -54.13 -20.60 -48.44
CA HIS A 158 -54.48 -21.89 -47.84
C HIS A 158 -53.94 -22.05 -46.41
N ALA A 159 -54.63 -21.45 -45.43
CA ALA A 159 -54.41 -21.71 -44.01
C ALA A 159 -55.72 -22.10 -43.29
N GLN A 160 -56.56 -22.91 -43.93
CA GLN A 160 -57.67 -23.61 -43.26
C GLN A 160 -57.98 -24.93 -43.95
N ARG A 161 -57.46 -26.05 -43.41
CA ARG A 161 -58.06 -27.40 -43.32
C ARG A 161 -56.98 -28.49 -43.15
N CYS A 162 -56.51 -28.69 -41.91
CA CYS A 162 -55.92 -29.96 -41.48
C CYS A 162 -56.70 -30.49 -40.28
N SER A 163 -57.87 -31.08 -40.53
CA SER A 163 -58.63 -31.84 -39.52
C SER A 163 -58.40 -33.32 -39.75
N CYS A 164 -57.23 -33.85 -39.41
CA CYS A 164 -56.93 -35.27 -39.61
C CYS A 164 -57.39 -36.13 -38.42
N SER A 165 -58.68 -36.43 -38.37
CA SER A 165 -59.17 -37.67 -37.76
C SER A 165 -59.24 -38.74 -38.86
N SER A 166 -58.26 -39.66 -38.85
CA SER A 166 -58.06 -40.86 -39.69
C SER A 166 -56.83 -40.82 -40.61
N CYS A 167 -55.68 -41.28 -40.13
CA CYS A 167 -54.70 -42.03 -40.92
C CYS A 167 -53.84 -42.92 -39.99
N MET A 168 -53.79 -44.22 -40.29
CA MET A 168 -53.02 -45.24 -39.58
C MET A 168 -51.62 -45.37 -40.18
N LEU A 169 -50.60 -44.77 -39.57
CA LEU A 169 -49.21 -45.27 -39.56
C LEU A 169 -48.54 -44.82 -38.26
N ALA A 170 -47.71 -45.68 -37.66
CA ALA A 170 -47.13 -45.45 -36.34
C ALA A 170 -46.14 -44.27 -36.33
N PRO A 171 -46.11 -43.44 -35.26
CA PRO A 171 -45.16 -42.33 -35.12
C PRO A 171 -43.72 -42.86 -35.11
N VAL A 172 -42.84 -42.25 -35.90
CA VAL A 172 -41.40 -42.53 -35.87
C VAL A 172 -40.81 -41.85 -34.62
N ASN A 173 -40.22 -42.64 -33.73
CA ASN A 173 -39.56 -42.13 -32.52
C ASN A 173 -38.16 -41.61 -32.87
N LEU A 174 -37.97 -40.29 -32.79
CA LEU A 174 -36.74 -39.58 -33.14
C LEU A 174 -35.68 -39.60 -32.01
N ASN A 175 -35.98 -40.15 -30.83
CA ASN A 175 -35.06 -40.17 -29.67
C ASN A 175 -33.88 -41.16 -29.79
N LEU A 176 -33.48 -41.56 -31.00
CA LEU A 176 -32.39 -42.52 -31.24
C LEU A 176 -31.24 -41.99 -32.13
N VAL A 177 -31.21 -40.69 -32.46
CA VAL A 177 -30.03 -40.06 -33.06
C VAL A 177 -29.33 -39.25 -31.98
N ASN A 178 -28.27 -39.83 -31.40
CA ASN A 178 -27.46 -39.22 -30.36
C ASN A 178 -26.47 -38.23 -31.02
N PRO A 179 -26.56 -36.90 -30.81
CA PRO A 179 -25.53 -35.99 -31.28
C PRO A 179 -24.24 -36.20 -30.48
N GLN A 180 -23.11 -36.29 -31.18
CA GLN A 180 -21.78 -36.33 -30.57
C GLN A 180 -21.47 -34.97 -29.91
N PRO A 181 -20.95 -34.93 -28.67
CA PRO A 181 -20.61 -33.69 -28.00
C PRO A 181 -19.40 -33.00 -28.65
N SER A 182 -19.51 -31.69 -28.79
CA SER A 182 -18.58 -30.76 -29.44
C SER A 182 -17.30 -30.53 -28.62
N GLN A 183 -16.18 -30.41 -29.33
CA GLN A 183 -14.89 -29.94 -28.81
C GLN A 183 -14.76 -28.45 -29.14
N LEU A 184 -14.75 -27.61 -28.09
CA LEU A 184 -14.64 -26.16 -28.14
C LEU A 184 -13.28 -25.68 -28.66
N ALA A 185 -13.29 -24.66 -29.52
CA ALA A 185 -12.25 -23.64 -29.59
C ALA A 185 -12.88 -22.26 -29.89
N SER A 186 -12.51 -21.29 -29.07
CA SER A 186 -12.99 -19.92 -28.92
C SER A 186 -12.89 -19.02 -30.17
N THR A 187 -13.88 -18.13 -30.35
CA THR A 187 -13.70 -16.65 -30.42
C THR A 187 -15.08 -16.00 -30.55
N ILE A 188 -15.58 -15.52 -29.41
CA ILE A 188 -16.85 -14.80 -29.23
C ILE A 188 -16.65 -13.36 -29.75
N SER A 189 -17.53 -12.86 -30.62
CA SER A 189 -17.73 -11.41 -30.73
C SER A 189 -18.39 -10.98 -29.42
N ALA A 190 -17.63 -10.35 -28.53
CA ALA A 190 -18.01 -10.19 -27.14
C ALA A 190 -19.36 -9.47 -27.04
N THR A 191 -20.41 -10.19 -26.66
CA THR A 191 -21.58 -9.58 -26.02
C THR A 191 -21.04 -8.80 -24.83
N LEU A 192 -21.24 -7.48 -24.83
CA LEU A 192 -20.82 -6.63 -23.72
C LEU A 192 -21.46 -7.19 -22.43
N ASP A 193 -20.66 -7.25 -21.37
CA ASP A 193 -21.14 -7.72 -20.07
C ASP A 193 -22.32 -6.82 -19.62
N LEU A 194 -23.53 -7.40 -19.52
CA LEU A 194 -24.75 -6.65 -19.14
C LEU A 194 -24.61 -5.93 -17.79
N SER A 195 -23.74 -6.42 -16.90
CA SER A 195 -23.46 -5.75 -15.63
C SER A 195 -22.72 -4.41 -15.79
N LYS A 196 -22.13 -4.17 -16.95
CA LYS A 196 -21.38 -2.95 -17.29
C LYS A 196 -22.22 -1.88 -17.98
N THR A 197 -23.52 -2.13 -18.19
CA THR A 197 -24.41 -1.25 -18.97
C THR A 197 -24.44 0.19 -18.48
N PHE A 198 -24.24 0.45 -17.19
CA PHE A 198 -24.16 1.80 -16.59
C PHE A 198 -22.71 2.25 -16.28
N SER A 199 -21.75 1.72 -17.04
CA SER A 199 -20.32 2.04 -16.94
C SER A 199 -19.63 2.01 -18.31
N LEU A 200 -20.39 2.13 -19.40
CA LEU A 200 -19.88 2.13 -20.77
C LEU A 200 -19.26 3.49 -21.07
N ASN A 201 -18.13 3.50 -21.77
CA ASN A 201 -17.38 4.72 -22.10
C ASN A 201 -16.78 4.59 -23.50
N SER A 202 -17.04 5.54 -24.40
CA SER A 202 -16.51 5.51 -25.77
C SER A 202 -15.09 6.07 -25.85
N LEU A 203 -14.75 7.00 -24.95
CA LEU A 203 -13.41 7.59 -24.79
C LEU A 203 -13.19 7.93 -23.31
N ALA A 204 -12.95 6.91 -22.48
CA ALA A 204 -12.72 7.13 -21.06
C ALA A 204 -11.56 8.11 -20.84
N GLY A 205 -11.80 9.17 -20.07
CA GLY A 205 -10.81 10.22 -19.77
C GLY A 205 -10.83 11.42 -20.71
N ALA A 206 -11.74 11.49 -21.68
CA ALA A 206 -11.98 12.73 -22.41
C ALA A 206 -12.41 13.85 -21.45
N ASN A 207 -12.07 15.09 -21.82
CA ASN A 207 -12.44 16.28 -21.06
C ASN A 207 -13.94 16.59 -21.19
N GLN A 208 -14.53 16.32 -22.34
CA GLN A 208 -15.95 16.56 -22.61
C GLN A 208 -16.76 15.27 -22.53
N THR A 209 -17.99 15.36 -22.03
CA THR A 209 -18.86 14.18 -21.80
C THR A 209 -20.25 14.37 -22.41
N ILE A 210 -20.77 13.31 -23.03
CA ILE A 210 -22.19 13.14 -23.35
C ILE A 210 -22.69 12.01 -22.45
N TYR A 211 -23.42 12.35 -21.39
CA TYR A 211 -23.95 11.38 -20.44
C TYR A 211 -25.36 10.95 -20.82
N LEU A 212 -25.53 9.67 -21.16
CA LEU A 212 -26.81 9.07 -21.49
C LEU A 212 -27.49 8.54 -20.21
N ASP A 213 -28.44 9.31 -19.70
CA ASP A 213 -29.14 9.07 -18.45
C ASP A 213 -30.42 8.25 -18.67
N PHE A 214 -30.28 6.92 -18.66
CA PHE A 214 -31.41 5.98 -18.73
C PHE A 214 -32.05 5.70 -17.35
N ASN A 215 -31.41 6.11 -16.25
CA ASN A 215 -31.83 5.78 -14.88
C ASN A 215 -33.06 6.60 -14.43
N GLY A 216 -33.49 7.57 -15.22
CA GLY A 216 -34.50 8.56 -14.85
C GLY A 216 -33.88 9.75 -14.14
N HIS A 217 -34.50 10.92 -14.30
CA HIS A 217 -33.93 12.18 -13.85
C HIS A 217 -35.01 13.19 -13.46
N THR A 218 -34.73 13.99 -12.42
CA THR A 218 -35.58 15.12 -12.02
C THR A 218 -34.87 16.42 -12.30
N THR A 219 -35.34 17.16 -13.29
CA THR A 219 -34.81 18.48 -13.63
C THR A 219 -35.53 19.56 -12.83
N SER A 220 -34.75 20.40 -12.16
CA SER A 220 -35.27 21.48 -11.31
C SER A 220 -34.39 22.71 -11.41
N GLY A 221 -35.00 23.91 -11.37
CA GLY A 221 -34.27 25.18 -11.34
C GLY A 221 -33.58 25.55 -12.66
N THR A 222 -33.99 24.98 -13.79
CA THR A 222 -33.43 25.26 -15.14
C THR A 222 -34.40 26.10 -15.98
N TYR A 223 -33.95 26.53 -17.17
CA TYR A 223 -34.81 27.20 -18.15
C TYR A 223 -36.01 26.33 -18.56
N TRP A 224 -35.84 25.01 -18.67
CA TRP A 224 -36.93 24.07 -18.94
C TRP A 224 -38.09 24.20 -17.95
N ASN A 225 -37.78 24.31 -16.66
CA ASN A 225 -38.81 24.45 -15.63
C ASN A 225 -39.57 25.77 -15.78
N THR A 226 -38.84 26.85 -16.07
CA THR A 226 -39.44 28.19 -16.20
C THR A 226 -40.33 28.28 -17.44
N ASP A 227 -39.85 27.77 -18.58
CA ASP A 227 -40.47 27.96 -19.88
C ASP A 227 -41.63 26.99 -20.14
N PHE A 228 -41.58 25.75 -19.61
CA PHE A 228 -42.55 24.71 -19.96
C PHE A 228 -43.45 24.27 -18.80
N THR A 229 -43.03 24.44 -17.54
CA THR A 229 -43.78 23.91 -16.38
C THR A 229 -44.12 24.98 -15.33
N SER A 230 -43.96 26.27 -15.65
CA SER A 230 -44.22 27.38 -14.73
C SER A 230 -43.45 27.27 -13.39
N GLY A 231 -42.22 26.75 -13.45
CA GLY A 231 -41.31 26.56 -12.33
C GLY A 231 -41.42 25.20 -11.63
N ALA A 232 -42.30 24.29 -12.06
CA ALA A 232 -42.41 22.95 -11.46
C ALA A 232 -41.29 22.01 -11.94
N ASN A 233 -40.92 21.02 -11.12
CA ASN A 233 -39.94 20.01 -11.51
C ASN A 233 -40.43 19.18 -12.69
N ILE A 234 -39.53 18.86 -13.62
CA ILE A 234 -39.77 17.89 -14.70
C ILE A 234 -39.21 16.56 -14.22
N VAL A 235 -40.04 15.52 -14.21
CA VAL A 235 -39.66 14.17 -13.78
C VAL A 235 -39.73 13.25 -14.98
N THR A 236 -38.57 12.82 -15.46
CA THR A 236 -38.47 11.80 -16.51
C THR A 236 -38.26 10.44 -15.85
N PRO A 237 -39.14 9.45 -16.09
CA PRO A 237 -38.96 8.11 -15.55
C PRO A 237 -37.74 7.41 -16.16
N SER A 238 -37.27 6.34 -15.52
CA SER A 238 -36.26 5.46 -16.11
C SER A 238 -36.75 4.89 -17.44
N PHE A 239 -35.82 4.58 -18.35
CA PHE A 239 -36.13 3.90 -19.60
C PHE A 239 -36.76 2.54 -19.33
N ASP A 240 -37.92 2.30 -19.93
CA ASP A 240 -38.74 1.10 -19.70
C ASP A 240 -39.48 0.75 -21.00
N PHE A 241 -39.37 -0.49 -21.46
CA PHE A 241 -40.19 -1.00 -22.57
C PHE A 241 -40.90 -2.32 -22.29
N ASP A 242 -40.68 -2.93 -21.13
CA ASP A 242 -41.41 -4.14 -20.71
C ASP A 242 -42.51 -3.86 -19.66
N GLY A 243 -42.61 -2.61 -19.20
CA GLY A 243 -43.58 -2.11 -18.22
C GLY A 243 -43.11 -2.22 -16.77
N ASN A 244 -41.90 -2.72 -16.50
CA ASN A 244 -41.35 -2.88 -15.15
C ASN A 244 -40.42 -1.72 -14.74
N THR A 245 -41.04 -0.63 -14.30
CA THR A 245 -40.34 0.54 -13.75
C THR A 245 -39.47 0.30 -12.49
N ALA A 246 -39.49 -0.88 -11.87
CA ALA A 246 -38.73 -1.14 -10.64
C ALA A 246 -37.27 -1.59 -10.88
N SER A 247 -36.96 -2.13 -12.06
CA SER A 247 -35.63 -2.66 -12.38
C SER A 247 -35.47 -2.91 -13.88
N PHE A 248 -34.30 -2.61 -14.43
CA PHE A 248 -33.97 -2.96 -15.82
C PHE A 248 -33.92 -4.48 -16.05
N SER A 249 -34.68 -4.97 -17.02
CA SER A 249 -34.56 -6.34 -17.51
C SER A 249 -33.32 -6.54 -18.39
N SER A 250 -32.91 -7.79 -18.63
CA SER A 250 -31.78 -8.07 -19.51
C SER A 250 -31.98 -7.53 -20.92
N ALA A 251 -33.24 -7.49 -21.40
CA ALA A 251 -33.57 -6.94 -22.72
C ALA A 251 -33.43 -5.40 -22.73
N GLU A 252 -33.75 -4.74 -21.63
CA GLU A 252 -33.52 -3.30 -21.45
C GLU A 252 -32.05 -2.96 -21.35
N LEU A 253 -31.28 -3.72 -20.58
CA LEU A 253 -29.83 -3.54 -20.48
C LEU A 253 -29.14 -3.72 -21.84
N GLU A 254 -29.52 -4.76 -22.59
CA GLU A 254 -29.02 -5.00 -23.94
C GLU A 254 -29.42 -3.86 -24.90
N ARG A 255 -30.68 -3.41 -24.84
CA ARG A 255 -31.18 -2.28 -25.64
C ARG A 255 -30.40 -1.00 -25.36
N ILE A 256 -30.11 -0.71 -24.09
CA ILE A 256 -29.29 0.44 -23.67
C ILE A 256 -27.88 0.33 -24.27
N GLN A 257 -27.25 -0.84 -24.21
CA GLN A 257 -25.92 -1.05 -24.81
C GLN A 257 -25.93 -0.80 -26.32
N TYR A 258 -26.97 -1.25 -27.03
CA TYR A 258 -27.10 -1.05 -28.47
C TYR A 258 -27.37 0.40 -28.86
N ILE A 259 -28.20 1.11 -28.08
CA ILE A 259 -28.40 2.55 -28.25
C ILE A 259 -27.08 3.29 -28.03
N TRP A 260 -26.39 2.99 -26.93
CA TRP A 260 -25.08 3.59 -26.63
C TRP A 260 -24.06 3.32 -27.73
N GLN A 261 -24.02 2.10 -28.29
CA GLN A 261 -23.10 1.74 -29.39
C GLN A 261 -23.29 2.62 -30.63
N ARG A 262 -24.54 2.90 -31.03
CA ARG A 262 -24.84 3.76 -32.19
C ARG A 262 -24.43 5.21 -31.93
N VAL A 263 -24.84 5.75 -30.79
CA VAL A 263 -24.46 7.13 -30.42
C VAL A 263 -22.94 7.27 -30.27
N ALA A 264 -22.28 6.27 -29.69
CA ALA A 264 -20.82 6.25 -29.58
C ALA A 264 -20.12 6.21 -30.94
N GLU A 265 -20.74 5.60 -31.96
CA GLU A 265 -20.22 5.61 -33.33
C GLU A 265 -20.37 6.99 -33.98
N ASP A 266 -21.52 7.65 -33.84
CA ASP A 266 -21.78 9.03 -34.33
C ASP A 266 -20.77 10.04 -33.82
N PHE A 267 -20.32 9.87 -32.57
CA PHE A 267 -19.34 10.75 -31.93
C PHE A 267 -17.93 10.17 -31.88
N SER A 268 -17.68 9.00 -32.48
CA SER A 268 -16.36 8.35 -32.47
C SER A 268 -15.21 9.18 -33.08
N PRO A 269 -15.44 10.06 -34.08
CA PRO A 269 -14.38 10.92 -34.63
C PRO A 269 -13.89 12.01 -33.66
N PHE A 270 -14.62 12.26 -32.58
CA PHE A 270 -14.40 13.44 -31.75
C PHE A 270 -13.85 13.12 -30.35
N ASN A 271 -13.21 14.11 -29.73
CA ASN A 271 -12.63 14.01 -28.39
C ASN A 271 -13.69 14.20 -27.30
N VAL A 272 -14.70 13.32 -27.29
CA VAL A 272 -15.79 13.31 -26.32
C VAL A 272 -16.01 11.90 -25.80
N ASN A 273 -16.36 11.79 -24.52
CA ASN A 273 -16.79 10.53 -23.95
C ASN A 273 -18.31 10.42 -23.99
N VAL A 274 -18.84 9.55 -24.86
CA VAL A 274 -20.23 9.11 -24.79
C VAL A 274 -20.30 8.01 -23.74
N THR A 275 -21.04 8.25 -22.66
CA THR A 275 -21.03 7.37 -21.49
C THR A 275 -22.41 7.14 -20.91
N THR A 276 -22.63 5.94 -20.39
CA THR A 276 -23.80 5.61 -19.54
C THR A 276 -23.43 5.65 -18.04
N GLN A 277 -22.19 6.00 -17.72
CA GLN A 277 -21.72 6.16 -16.37
C GLN A 277 -22.14 7.52 -15.82
N ALA A 278 -22.93 7.51 -14.74
CA ALA A 278 -23.31 8.75 -14.07
C ALA A 278 -22.07 9.52 -13.61
N PRO A 279 -21.97 10.82 -13.92
CA PRO A 279 -20.85 11.64 -13.49
C PRO A 279 -20.85 11.78 -11.96
N THR A 280 -19.66 11.72 -11.36
CA THR A 280 -19.49 11.86 -9.91
C THR A 280 -19.51 13.31 -9.44
N ASP A 281 -19.27 14.25 -10.36
CA ASP A 281 -19.29 15.69 -10.12
C ASP A 281 -20.17 16.37 -11.18
N ILE A 282 -21.07 17.26 -10.76
CA ILE A 282 -21.94 18.01 -11.66
C ILE A 282 -21.15 18.94 -12.60
N ASN A 283 -19.92 19.33 -12.20
CA ASN A 283 -19.02 20.09 -13.07
C ASN A 283 -18.62 19.33 -14.34
N ASP A 284 -18.83 18.01 -14.39
CA ASP A 284 -18.63 17.23 -15.62
C ASP A 284 -19.77 17.41 -16.64
N LEU A 285 -20.82 18.17 -16.29
CA LEU A 285 -21.99 18.46 -17.12
C LEU A 285 -22.32 19.96 -17.23
N ILE A 286 -21.49 20.85 -16.67
CA ILE A 286 -21.70 22.30 -16.74
C ILE A 286 -20.38 23.02 -17.03
N LYS A 287 -20.45 24.12 -17.76
CA LYS A 287 -19.31 25.00 -18.01
C LYS A 287 -19.48 26.31 -17.25
N SER A 288 -19.02 26.32 -16.01
CA SER A 288 -19.13 27.47 -15.11
C SER A 288 -18.18 28.61 -15.47
N SER A 289 -17.05 28.30 -16.11
CA SER A 289 -16.01 29.27 -16.46
C SER A 289 -15.24 28.89 -17.72
N SER A 290 -14.51 29.85 -18.30
CA SER A 290 -13.60 29.59 -19.42
C SER A 290 -12.34 28.79 -19.03
N THR A 291 -12.09 28.58 -17.74
CA THR A 291 -10.95 27.80 -17.23
C THR A 291 -11.32 26.34 -16.94
N ASP A 292 -12.60 25.97 -17.06
CA ASP A 292 -13.04 24.62 -16.81
C ASP A 292 -12.44 23.69 -17.84
N THR A 293 -11.79 22.63 -17.37
CA THR A 293 -11.14 21.64 -18.25
C THR A 293 -12.02 20.43 -18.48
N ARG A 294 -13.17 20.31 -17.79
CA ARG A 294 -14.16 19.25 -17.96
C ARG A 294 -15.56 19.83 -17.87
N TRP A 295 -16.45 19.41 -18.75
CA TRP A 295 -17.89 19.73 -18.79
C TRP A 295 -18.58 18.82 -19.82
N GLY A 296 -19.89 18.96 -20.02
CA GLY A 296 -20.61 18.09 -20.92
C GLY A 296 -22.10 18.37 -20.97
N VAL A 297 -22.85 17.42 -21.52
CA VAL A 297 -24.32 17.47 -21.57
C VAL A 297 -24.94 16.19 -21.04
N ARG A 298 -26.02 16.34 -20.29
CA ARG A 298 -26.89 15.23 -19.92
C ARG A 298 -27.95 15.03 -20.99
N VAL A 299 -28.10 13.79 -21.44
CA VAL A 299 -29.22 13.37 -22.28
C VAL A 299 -30.12 12.50 -21.41
N VAL A 300 -31.35 12.93 -21.16
CA VAL A 300 -32.31 12.22 -20.31
C VAL A 300 -33.24 11.40 -21.19
N ILE A 301 -33.22 10.08 -21.02
CA ILE A 301 -33.95 9.14 -21.90
C ILE A 301 -35.05 8.43 -21.12
N GLY A 302 -36.30 8.63 -21.52
CA GLY A 302 -37.45 7.93 -20.97
C GLY A 302 -38.75 8.71 -21.13
N GLY A 303 -39.87 8.04 -20.81
CA GLY A 303 -41.19 8.68 -20.78
C GLY A 303 -41.71 9.14 -22.15
N SER A 304 -42.70 10.02 -22.11
CA SER A 304 -43.45 10.53 -23.25
C SER A 304 -43.36 12.05 -23.34
N SER A 305 -43.27 12.60 -24.54
CA SER A 305 -43.27 14.06 -24.72
C SER A 305 -44.58 14.69 -24.22
N TYR A 306 -45.68 13.94 -24.18
CA TYR A 306 -46.95 14.42 -23.64
C TYR A 306 -46.98 14.58 -22.12
N ASP A 307 -45.96 14.10 -21.41
CA ASP A 307 -45.90 14.18 -19.94
C ASP A 307 -45.68 15.62 -19.46
N TRP A 308 -44.95 16.44 -20.24
CA TRP A 308 -44.70 17.84 -19.90
C TRP A 308 -44.43 18.77 -21.10
N PHE A 309 -43.94 18.26 -22.25
CA PHE A 309 -43.58 19.08 -23.42
C PHE A 309 -44.75 19.32 -24.38
N GLY A 310 -45.61 18.33 -24.59
CA GLY A 310 -46.92 18.45 -25.25
C GLY A 310 -46.96 18.36 -26.79
N ASN A 311 -45.82 18.17 -27.48
CA ASN A 311 -45.75 18.29 -28.95
C ASN A 311 -45.57 16.97 -29.73
N GLY A 312 -45.60 15.81 -29.07
CA GLY A 312 -45.43 14.53 -29.75
C GLY A 312 -44.01 14.27 -30.30
N ALA A 313 -43.03 15.10 -29.94
CA ALA A 313 -41.66 15.04 -30.41
C ALA A 313 -40.93 13.77 -29.95
N GLY A 314 -39.92 13.37 -30.73
CA GLY A 314 -38.97 12.29 -30.38
C GLY A 314 -37.91 12.72 -29.38
N GLY A 315 -37.48 13.98 -29.45
CA GLY A 315 -36.59 14.61 -28.49
C GLY A 315 -36.80 16.13 -28.46
N VAL A 316 -36.12 16.80 -27.53
CA VAL A 316 -36.00 18.27 -27.50
C VAL A 316 -34.73 18.69 -26.75
N ALA A 317 -34.03 19.71 -27.27
CA ALA A 317 -32.87 20.34 -26.66
C ALA A 317 -32.93 21.88 -26.79
N TYR A 318 -32.20 22.59 -25.93
CA TYR A 318 -31.92 24.01 -26.18
C TYR A 318 -30.74 24.12 -27.14
N LEU A 319 -30.86 25.04 -28.10
CA LEU A 319 -29.75 25.40 -28.97
C LEU A 319 -28.60 25.96 -28.13
N ASP A 320 -27.37 25.55 -28.45
CA ASP A 320 -26.12 25.99 -27.83
C ASP A 320 -25.90 25.62 -26.35
N SER A 321 -26.77 24.79 -25.75
CA SER A 321 -26.72 24.54 -24.30
C SER A 321 -25.54 23.70 -23.81
N PHE A 322 -24.71 23.13 -24.70
CA PHE A 322 -23.55 22.31 -24.31
C PHE A 322 -22.52 23.08 -23.46
N ASN A 323 -22.46 24.40 -23.63
CA ASN A 323 -21.55 25.29 -22.89
C ASN A 323 -22.25 26.10 -21.78
N ASP A 324 -23.48 25.74 -21.40
CA ASP A 324 -24.20 26.41 -20.32
C ASP A 324 -23.53 26.19 -18.96
N ASN A 325 -23.71 27.17 -18.06
CA ASN A 325 -23.26 27.06 -16.68
C ASN A 325 -24.28 26.38 -15.74
N THR A 326 -25.34 25.81 -16.32
CA THR A 326 -26.39 25.04 -15.63
C THR A 326 -26.53 23.67 -16.28
N ASP A 327 -26.95 22.65 -15.51
CA ASP A 327 -27.27 21.32 -16.06
C ASP A 327 -28.55 21.45 -16.91
N THR A 328 -28.37 21.77 -18.20
CA THR A 328 -29.43 21.98 -19.18
C THR A 328 -29.55 20.72 -20.04
N PRO A 329 -30.32 19.70 -19.61
CA PRO A 329 -30.38 18.43 -20.32
C PRO A 329 -31.06 18.54 -21.69
N ALA A 330 -30.66 17.67 -22.61
CA ALA A 330 -31.46 17.27 -23.77
C ALA A 330 -32.40 16.13 -23.36
N TYR A 331 -33.63 16.11 -23.86
CA TYR A 331 -34.63 15.10 -23.52
C TYR A 331 -34.96 14.21 -24.71
N ILE A 332 -35.05 12.90 -24.47
CA ILE A 332 -35.40 11.90 -25.47
C ILE A 332 -36.61 11.11 -24.99
N PHE A 333 -37.69 11.19 -25.74
CA PHE A 333 -38.99 10.62 -25.39
C PHE A 333 -39.13 9.24 -26.03
N SER A 334 -38.54 8.23 -25.39
CA SER A 334 -38.45 6.87 -25.94
C SER A 334 -39.82 6.25 -26.29
N ASN A 335 -40.90 6.61 -25.57
CA ASN A 335 -42.24 6.12 -25.87
C ASN A 335 -42.76 6.62 -27.22
N ASN A 336 -42.46 7.87 -27.58
CA ASN A 336 -42.79 8.45 -28.90
C ASN A 336 -41.97 7.80 -30.02
N LEU A 337 -40.78 7.29 -29.68
CA LEU A 337 -39.86 6.58 -30.56
C LEU A 337 -40.07 5.06 -30.55
N GLN A 338 -41.21 4.59 -30.00
CA GLN A 338 -41.60 3.17 -29.92
C GLN A 338 -40.57 2.30 -29.18
N ASN A 339 -39.77 2.91 -28.30
CA ASN A 339 -38.62 2.31 -27.62
C ASN A 339 -37.63 1.63 -28.58
N SER A 340 -37.63 2.02 -29.87
CA SER A 340 -36.75 1.46 -30.89
C SER A 340 -35.30 1.83 -30.60
N GLU A 341 -34.39 0.85 -30.72
CA GLU A 341 -32.95 1.06 -30.59
C GLU A 341 -32.47 2.17 -31.52
N LYS A 342 -32.76 2.02 -32.81
CA LYS A 342 -32.30 2.95 -33.83
C LYS A 342 -32.94 4.32 -33.64
N TYR A 343 -34.26 4.37 -33.42
CA TYR A 343 -34.93 5.66 -33.31
C TYR A 343 -34.53 6.42 -32.04
N THR A 344 -34.26 5.71 -30.95
CA THR A 344 -33.76 6.36 -29.74
C THR A 344 -32.34 6.89 -29.94
N ALA A 345 -31.45 6.12 -30.59
CA ALA A 345 -30.07 6.54 -30.85
C ALA A 345 -29.97 7.75 -31.77
N GLU A 346 -30.67 7.73 -32.91
CA GLU A 346 -30.66 8.83 -33.88
C GLU A 346 -31.26 10.11 -33.25
N ALA A 347 -32.31 9.98 -32.43
CA ALA A 347 -32.84 11.12 -31.68
C ALA A 347 -31.82 11.68 -30.69
N ILE A 348 -31.08 10.81 -29.98
CA ILE A 348 -30.01 11.25 -29.05
C ILE A 348 -28.97 12.07 -29.81
N SER A 349 -28.42 11.54 -30.90
CA SER A 349 -27.37 12.22 -31.66
C SER A 349 -27.86 13.54 -32.27
N HIS A 350 -29.11 13.57 -32.74
CA HIS A 350 -29.77 14.77 -33.25
C HIS A 350 -29.94 15.86 -32.17
N GLU A 351 -30.50 15.52 -31.01
CA GLU A 351 -30.71 16.50 -29.94
C GLU A 351 -29.39 16.96 -29.32
N VAL A 352 -28.39 16.09 -29.23
CA VAL A 352 -27.03 16.51 -28.86
C VAL A 352 -26.49 17.50 -29.89
N GLY A 353 -26.75 17.29 -31.19
CA GLY A 353 -26.43 18.24 -32.25
C GLY A 353 -26.99 19.64 -31.99
N HIS A 354 -28.24 19.76 -31.56
CA HIS A 354 -28.81 21.05 -31.15
C HIS A 354 -28.08 21.68 -29.97
N THR A 355 -27.70 20.91 -28.94
CA THR A 355 -26.90 21.46 -27.83
C THR A 355 -25.55 22.00 -28.30
N LEU A 356 -25.03 21.48 -29.42
CA LEU A 356 -23.80 21.92 -30.08
C LEU A 356 -24.01 23.06 -31.08
N GLY A 357 -25.25 23.51 -31.29
CA GLY A 357 -25.58 24.67 -32.15
C GLY A 357 -25.98 24.33 -33.58
N LEU A 358 -26.33 23.07 -33.88
CA LEU A 358 -26.76 22.65 -35.22
C LEU A 358 -28.26 22.88 -35.45
N GLU A 359 -28.65 23.28 -36.66
CA GLU A 359 -30.05 23.37 -37.12
C GLU A 359 -30.47 22.12 -37.92
N HIS A 360 -31.77 21.98 -38.21
CA HIS A 360 -32.30 20.83 -38.94
C HIS A 360 -31.82 20.77 -40.40
N ASP A 361 -31.40 19.58 -40.85
CA ASP A 361 -31.13 19.26 -42.25
C ASP A 361 -32.44 18.94 -42.97
N GLY A 362 -33.08 19.95 -43.54
CA GLY A 362 -34.31 19.84 -44.33
C GLY A 362 -34.13 20.15 -45.81
N ARG A 363 -35.24 20.31 -46.55
CA ARG A 363 -35.22 20.74 -47.97
C ARG A 363 -36.15 21.91 -48.24
N ILE A 364 -35.80 22.72 -49.24
CA ILE A 364 -36.67 23.76 -49.80
C ILE A 364 -37.67 23.22 -50.84
N SER A 365 -37.39 22.07 -51.46
CA SER A 365 -38.27 21.45 -52.48
C SER A 365 -38.08 19.93 -52.58
N PRO A 366 -39.06 19.11 -52.16
CA PRO A 366 -40.25 19.51 -51.39
C PRO A 366 -39.85 20.21 -50.09
N ALA A 367 -40.67 21.15 -49.62
CA ALA A 367 -40.42 21.82 -48.36
C ALA A 367 -40.66 20.84 -47.21
N GLU A 368 -39.59 20.43 -46.54
CA GLU A 368 -39.64 19.56 -45.36
C GLU A 368 -38.59 20.01 -44.35
N GLU A 369 -38.95 19.93 -43.08
CA GLU A 369 -38.10 20.31 -41.95
C GLU A 369 -36.95 19.32 -41.75
N TYR A 370 -37.22 18.03 -41.92
CA TYR A 370 -36.25 16.95 -41.80
C TYR A 370 -36.13 16.20 -43.13
N TYR A 371 -34.93 16.14 -43.68
CA TYR A 371 -34.65 15.41 -44.90
C TYR A 371 -34.60 13.92 -44.61
N ASN A 372 -35.48 13.14 -45.25
CA ASN A 372 -35.56 11.67 -45.12
C ASN A 372 -34.39 10.90 -45.77
N GLY A 373 -33.40 11.61 -46.28
CA GLY A 373 -32.32 11.02 -47.05
C GLY A 373 -32.74 10.50 -48.42
N HIS A 374 -31.87 9.69 -49.00
CA HIS A 374 -32.08 9.08 -50.31
C HIS A 374 -31.30 7.76 -50.46
N GLY A 375 -31.48 7.10 -51.59
CA GLY A 375 -30.89 5.78 -51.84
C GLY A 375 -31.68 4.65 -51.16
N SER A 376 -31.10 3.45 -51.13
CA SER A 376 -31.68 2.27 -50.51
C SER A 376 -30.61 1.24 -50.15
N GLY A 377 -30.99 0.24 -49.36
CA GLY A 377 -30.08 -0.82 -48.94
C GLY A 377 -29.04 -0.31 -47.94
N VAL A 378 -27.87 -0.95 -47.88
CA VAL A 378 -26.81 -0.60 -46.91
C VAL A 378 -26.16 0.76 -47.16
N THR A 379 -26.27 1.30 -48.38
CA THR A 379 -25.72 2.62 -48.75
C THR A 379 -26.80 3.70 -48.86
N GLY A 380 -28.02 3.45 -48.38
CA GLY A 380 -29.03 4.50 -48.25
C GLY A 380 -28.59 5.48 -47.18
N TRP A 381 -28.61 6.78 -47.49
CA TRP A 381 -27.93 7.83 -46.73
C TRP A 381 -28.88 8.94 -46.28
N ALA A 382 -28.70 9.41 -45.05
CA ALA A 382 -29.34 10.62 -44.50
C ALA A 382 -28.37 11.37 -43.56
N GLY A 383 -28.58 12.69 -43.42
CA GLY A 383 -27.90 13.49 -42.40
C GLY A 383 -28.43 13.19 -41.00
N ILE A 384 -27.56 13.27 -39.98
CA ILE A 384 -27.93 13.09 -38.55
C ILE A 384 -28.92 14.17 -38.10
N MET A 385 -28.70 15.42 -38.52
CA MET A 385 -29.64 16.54 -38.28
C MET A 385 -30.91 16.47 -39.15
N GLY A 386 -31.04 15.43 -39.98
CA GLY A 386 -32.23 15.14 -40.80
C GLY A 386 -33.09 14.06 -40.16
N SER A 387 -33.56 13.11 -40.96
CA SER A 387 -34.36 11.96 -40.50
C SER A 387 -33.62 10.64 -40.76
N GLY A 388 -32.52 10.45 -40.03
CA GLY A 388 -31.62 9.29 -40.11
C GLY A 388 -32.30 7.94 -39.86
N TYR A 389 -33.43 7.95 -39.17
CA TYR A 389 -34.26 6.78 -38.87
C TYR A 389 -34.50 5.85 -40.07
N TYR A 390 -34.68 6.42 -41.26
CA TYR A 390 -35.10 5.68 -42.46
C TYR A 390 -33.95 5.15 -43.32
N GLN A 391 -32.69 5.48 -42.99
CA GLN A 391 -31.53 5.15 -43.82
C GLN A 391 -30.50 4.34 -43.04
N ASN A 392 -29.73 3.48 -43.72
CA ASN A 392 -28.77 2.60 -43.03
C ASN A 392 -27.45 3.29 -42.71
N LEU A 393 -27.05 4.24 -43.55
CA LEU A 393 -25.90 5.10 -43.36
C LEU A 393 -26.38 6.47 -42.89
N THR A 394 -25.94 6.88 -41.71
CA THR A 394 -26.25 8.18 -41.11
C THR A 394 -24.95 8.92 -40.84
N GLN A 395 -24.84 10.16 -41.30
CA GLN A 395 -23.58 10.90 -41.25
C GLN A 395 -23.82 12.37 -40.94
N TRP A 396 -22.78 13.03 -40.41
CA TRP A 396 -22.73 14.48 -40.35
C TRP A 396 -22.65 15.07 -41.77
N SER A 397 -23.26 16.22 -41.96
CA SER A 397 -23.54 16.82 -43.26
C SER A 397 -22.96 18.23 -43.35
N ARG A 398 -22.90 18.75 -44.58
CA ARG A 398 -22.75 20.19 -44.80
C ARG A 398 -23.74 20.74 -45.82
N GLY A 399 -24.93 20.13 -45.88
CA GLY A 399 -25.98 20.43 -46.85
C GLY A 399 -25.68 19.91 -48.27
N GLU A 400 -24.93 18.81 -48.40
CA GLU A 400 -24.47 18.29 -49.71
C GLU A 400 -25.50 17.41 -50.41
N TYR A 401 -26.77 17.76 -50.30
CA TYR A 401 -27.89 17.03 -50.87
C TYR A 401 -28.85 17.95 -51.61
N ALA A 402 -29.69 17.38 -52.47
CA ALA A 402 -30.54 18.18 -53.35
C ALA A 402 -31.49 19.10 -52.58
N SER A 403 -31.46 20.39 -52.91
CA SER A 403 -32.36 21.41 -52.36
C SER A 403 -32.27 21.54 -50.83
N ALA A 404 -31.09 21.38 -50.24
CA ALA A 404 -30.90 21.61 -48.80
C ALA A 404 -31.39 23.01 -48.37
N ASN A 405 -32.16 23.08 -47.28
CA ASN A 405 -32.56 24.36 -46.67
C ASN A 405 -31.53 24.87 -45.66
N ASN A 406 -30.67 23.97 -45.16
CA ASN A 406 -29.55 24.23 -44.29
C ASN A 406 -28.25 23.83 -45.02
N THR A 407 -27.21 24.64 -44.89
CA THR A 407 -25.87 24.36 -45.42
C THR A 407 -24.79 24.63 -44.36
N GLU A 408 -25.17 24.48 -43.09
CA GLU A 408 -24.25 24.50 -41.96
C GLU A 408 -23.21 23.39 -42.10
N ASP A 409 -21.96 23.68 -41.72
CA ASP A 409 -20.88 22.69 -41.72
C ASP A 409 -20.85 22.03 -40.33
N ASP A 410 -21.54 20.89 -40.21
CA ASP A 410 -21.74 20.20 -38.93
C ASP A 410 -20.41 19.93 -38.21
N LEU A 411 -19.42 19.39 -38.93
CA LEU A 411 -18.12 19.03 -38.38
C LEU A 411 -17.36 20.26 -37.90
N GLN A 412 -17.44 21.39 -38.61
CA GLN A 412 -16.83 22.65 -38.18
C GLN A 412 -17.50 23.19 -36.91
N ILE A 413 -18.83 23.15 -36.82
CA ILE A 413 -19.59 23.61 -35.65
C ILE A 413 -19.23 22.80 -34.41
N ILE A 414 -19.28 21.48 -34.52
CA ILE A 414 -18.92 20.54 -33.45
C ILE A 414 -17.48 20.79 -32.98
N THR A 415 -16.52 20.94 -33.90
CA THR A 415 -15.09 20.96 -33.54
C THR A 415 -14.50 22.31 -33.16
N THR A 416 -15.19 23.41 -33.47
CA THR A 416 -14.64 24.77 -33.30
C THR A 416 -15.49 25.69 -32.43
N TYR A 417 -16.82 25.63 -32.55
CA TYR A 417 -17.68 26.67 -31.99
C TYR A 417 -18.21 26.31 -30.61
N ASN A 418 -19.10 25.32 -30.51
CA ASN A 418 -19.79 25.03 -29.26
C ASN A 418 -19.47 23.65 -28.66
N GLY A 419 -18.74 22.79 -29.39
CA GLY A 419 -18.47 21.41 -28.96
C GLY A 419 -17.04 21.14 -28.50
N PHE A 420 -16.49 20.07 -29.06
CA PHE A 420 -15.22 19.44 -28.69
C PHE A 420 -14.40 19.15 -29.95
N GLY A 421 -13.08 19.26 -29.86
CA GLY A 421 -12.20 19.01 -31.01
C GLY A 421 -12.23 17.54 -31.49
N TYR A 422 -11.61 17.28 -32.63
CA TYR A 422 -11.41 15.91 -33.12
C TYR A 422 -10.61 15.06 -32.12
N ARG A 423 -10.85 13.75 -32.15
CA ARG A 423 -9.99 12.76 -31.50
C ARG A 423 -8.58 12.82 -32.12
N SER A 424 -7.60 12.36 -31.35
CA SER A 424 -6.21 12.25 -31.83
C SER A 424 -6.08 11.03 -32.73
N ASP A 425 -5.39 11.22 -33.87
CA ASP A 425 -5.06 10.18 -34.87
C ASP A 425 -4.60 8.88 -34.18
N ASP A 426 -5.37 7.81 -34.35
CA ASP A 426 -5.15 6.52 -33.72
C ASP A 426 -4.23 5.59 -34.54
N VAL A 427 -4.07 5.86 -35.84
CA VAL A 427 -3.24 5.13 -36.80
C VAL A 427 -2.62 6.05 -37.85
N GLY A 428 -1.29 6.15 -37.81
CA GLY A 428 -0.56 7.08 -38.63
C GLY A 428 -0.85 7.03 -40.15
N ASN A 429 -0.95 8.23 -40.70
CA ASN A 429 -1.38 8.56 -42.06
C ASN A 429 -0.45 8.17 -43.23
N THR A 430 0.62 7.40 -42.98
CA THR A 430 1.63 7.09 -44.00
C THR A 430 2.22 5.70 -43.82
N ILE A 431 2.81 5.14 -44.88
CA ILE A 431 3.59 3.88 -44.81
C ILE A 431 4.66 3.91 -43.72
N ALA A 432 5.31 5.06 -43.49
CA ALA A 432 6.36 5.20 -42.48
C ALA A 432 5.80 5.20 -41.05
N ALA A 433 4.55 5.60 -40.86
CA ALA A 433 3.85 5.64 -39.58
C ALA A 433 2.91 4.44 -39.38
N ALA A 434 2.98 3.44 -40.27
CA ALA A 434 2.03 2.35 -40.31
C ALA A 434 2.03 1.50 -39.04
N LYS A 435 0.84 1.21 -38.51
CA LYS A 435 0.65 0.36 -37.32
C LYS A 435 0.65 -1.12 -37.72
N SER A 436 1.30 -1.99 -36.96
CA SER A 436 1.31 -3.41 -37.31
C SER A 436 -0.05 -4.08 -37.07
N LEU A 437 -0.54 -4.86 -38.05
CA LEU A 437 -1.69 -5.75 -37.82
C LEU A 437 -1.31 -6.87 -36.86
N THR A 438 -2.28 -7.32 -36.07
CA THR A 438 -2.12 -8.48 -35.20
C THR A 438 -2.24 -9.75 -36.03
N ILE A 439 -1.25 -10.63 -35.96
CA ILE A 439 -1.22 -11.89 -36.72
C ILE A 439 -1.20 -13.07 -35.75
N SER A 440 -2.12 -14.02 -35.94
CA SER A 440 -2.18 -15.28 -35.21
C SER A 440 -2.26 -16.46 -36.19
N GLY A 441 -1.14 -17.14 -36.39
CA GLY A 441 -1.00 -18.17 -37.43
C GLY A 441 -1.11 -17.56 -38.82
N THR A 442 -2.17 -17.90 -39.55
CA THR A 442 -2.52 -17.28 -40.83
C THR A 442 -3.58 -16.21 -40.71
N SER A 443 -4.19 -16.02 -39.53
CA SER A 443 -5.24 -15.01 -39.33
C SER A 443 -4.63 -13.65 -39.03
N VAL A 444 -5.25 -12.59 -39.54
CA VAL A 444 -4.86 -11.21 -39.29
C VAL A 444 -6.06 -10.40 -38.78
N THR A 445 -5.83 -9.52 -37.81
CA THR A 445 -6.85 -8.65 -37.20
C THR A 445 -6.30 -7.25 -36.91
N GLY A 446 -7.18 -6.25 -36.96
CA GLY A 446 -6.90 -4.85 -36.59
C GLY A 446 -8.20 -4.06 -36.43
N SER A 447 -8.13 -2.83 -35.96
CA SER A 447 -9.25 -1.90 -35.84
C SER A 447 -8.72 -0.48 -35.65
N GLY A 448 -9.47 0.51 -36.12
CA GLY A 448 -9.16 1.92 -35.92
C GLY A 448 -10.36 2.82 -36.21
N ILE A 449 -10.13 4.12 -36.29
CA ILE A 449 -11.18 5.14 -36.46
C ILE A 449 -10.72 6.16 -37.50
N ILE A 450 -11.52 6.39 -38.53
CA ILE A 450 -11.30 7.53 -39.44
C ILE A 450 -11.93 8.76 -38.79
N GLU A 451 -11.11 9.67 -38.29
CA GLU A 451 -11.61 10.77 -37.43
C GLU A 451 -11.85 12.07 -38.20
N ARG A 452 -11.33 12.17 -39.41
CA ARG A 452 -11.53 13.32 -40.30
C ARG A 452 -11.37 12.89 -41.76
N ASN A 453 -11.93 13.65 -42.68
CA ASN A 453 -11.87 13.36 -44.12
C ASN A 453 -10.46 13.46 -44.75
N THR A 454 -9.44 13.80 -43.95
CA THR A 454 -8.02 13.84 -44.35
C THR A 454 -7.23 12.68 -43.78
N ASP A 455 -7.90 11.79 -43.05
CA ASP A 455 -7.32 10.68 -42.33
C ASP A 455 -7.34 9.40 -43.15
N ILE A 456 -6.19 8.73 -43.20
CA ILE A 456 -5.92 7.53 -43.96
C ILE A 456 -5.04 6.61 -43.12
N ASP A 457 -5.64 5.58 -42.54
CA ASP A 457 -4.93 4.71 -41.62
C ASP A 457 -4.08 3.69 -42.36
N PHE A 458 -2.76 3.73 -42.13
CA PHE A 458 -1.85 2.73 -42.68
C PHE A 458 -1.55 1.63 -41.66
N TYR A 459 -1.70 0.39 -42.10
CA TYR A 459 -1.28 -0.80 -41.36
C TYR A 459 -0.21 -1.59 -42.09
N SER A 460 0.71 -2.22 -41.37
CA SER A 460 1.75 -3.09 -41.93
C SER A 460 1.54 -4.55 -41.53
N PHE A 461 1.83 -5.49 -42.44
CA PHE A 461 1.89 -6.92 -42.14
C PHE A 461 2.90 -7.65 -43.03
N VAL A 462 3.40 -8.80 -42.55
CA VAL A 462 4.34 -9.65 -43.30
C VAL A 462 3.65 -10.96 -43.67
N THR A 463 3.79 -11.39 -44.92
CA THR A 463 3.19 -12.63 -45.44
C THR A 463 4.20 -13.41 -46.26
N GLY A 464 4.02 -14.74 -46.30
CA GLY A 464 4.65 -15.62 -47.29
C GLY A 464 4.09 -15.38 -48.70
N ALA A 465 4.67 -16.06 -49.69
CA ALA A 465 4.20 -15.98 -51.07
C ALA A 465 2.91 -16.80 -51.25
N GLY A 466 1.85 -16.18 -51.78
CA GLY A 466 0.59 -16.85 -52.10
C GLY A 466 -0.63 -15.95 -51.87
N ALA A 467 -1.80 -16.56 -51.76
CA ALA A 467 -3.08 -15.86 -51.66
C ALA A 467 -3.32 -15.28 -50.26
N ILE A 468 -3.71 -14.02 -50.21
CA ILE A 468 -4.16 -13.33 -49.01
C ILE A 468 -5.59 -12.85 -49.20
N ASN A 469 -6.36 -12.76 -48.11
CA ASN A 469 -7.71 -12.21 -48.08
C ASN A 469 -7.83 -11.28 -46.89
N LEU A 470 -8.09 -10.00 -47.12
CA LEU A 470 -8.30 -8.99 -46.08
C LEU A 470 -9.71 -8.42 -46.25
N THR A 471 -10.43 -8.27 -45.16
CA THR A 471 -11.73 -7.63 -45.08
C THR A 471 -11.64 -6.49 -44.08
N VAL A 472 -12.18 -5.34 -44.44
CA VAL A 472 -12.32 -4.17 -43.58
C VAL A 472 -13.81 -3.86 -43.49
N ASP A 473 -14.39 -4.11 -42.33
CA ASP A 473 -15.81 -3.90 -42.06
C ASP A 473 -15.99 -2.61 -41.25
N PRO A 474 -16.95 -1.74 -41.58
CA PRO A 474 -17.29 -0.60 -40.73
C PRO A 474 -17.95 -1.08 -39.45
N PHE A 475 -18.19 -0.17 -38.51
CA PHE A 475 -18.96 -0.48 -37.31
C PHE A 475 -20.29 -1.16 -37.65
N SER A 476 -20.54 -2.35 -37.08
CA SER A 476 -21.64 -3.21 -37.56
C SER A 476 -23.03 -2.69 -37.18
N ARG A 477 -23.13 -1.79 -36.20
CA ARG A 477 -24.41 -1.33 -35.63
C ARG A 477 -24.55 0.18 -35.80
N GLY A 478 -25.08 0.61 -36.93
CA GLY A 478 -25.14 2.03 -37.31
C GLY A 478 -23.80 2.49 -37.88
N PRO A 479 -23.35 1.92 -39.01
CA PRO A 479 -22.11 2.34 -39.65
C PRO A 479 -22.22 3.77 -40.17
N ASN A 480 -21.19 4.57 -39.91
CA ASN A 480 -21.07 5.93 -40.45
C ASN A 480 -19.99 6.03 -41.54
N LEU A 481 -19.24 4.96 -41.74
CA LEU A 481 -18.07 4.91 -42.62
C LEU A 481 -18.35 4.04 -43.86
N ASP A 482 -18.05 4.57 -45.05
CA ASP A 482 -17.89 3.83 -46.30
C ASP A 482 -16.40 3.70 -46.62
N ILE A 483 -15.93 2.46 -46.74
CA ILE A 483 -14.51 2.12 -46.68
C ILE A 483 -13.90 1.95 -48.07
N LEU A 484 -12.75 2.60 -48.28
CA LEU A 484 -11.81 2.29 -49.34
C LEU A 484 -10.55 1.67 -48.77
N ALA A 485 -10.32 0.39 -49.07
CA ALA A 485 -9.08 -0.30 -48.73
C ALA A 485 -8.11 -0.28 -49.91
N LYS A 486 -6.84 0.05 -49.68
CA LYS A 486 -5.75 0.03 -50.67
C LYS A 486 -4.55 -0.75 -50.12
N LEU A 487 -4.07 -1.76 -50.85
CA LEU A 487 -2.91 -2.56 -50.49
C LEU A 487 -1.68 -2.09 -51.25
N TYR A 488 -0.59 -1.78 -50.55
CA TYR A 488 0.71 -1.39 -51.12
C TYR A 488 1.80 -2.41 -50.79
N ASN A 489 2.80 -2.53 -51.66
CA ASN A 489 4.04 -3.23 -51.33
C ASN A 489 5.04 -2.32 -50.60
N SER A 490 6.19 -2.86 -50.18
CA SER A 490 7.24 -2.12 -49.48
C SER A 490 7.89 -0.97 -50.26
N ALA A 491 7.73 -0.92 -51.58
CA ALA A 491 8.18 0.20 -52.40
C ALA A 491 7.12 1.31 -52.52
N GLY A 492 5.98 1.17 -51.84
CA GLY A 492 4.85 2.11 -51.95
C GLY A 492 4.06 1.96 -53.25
N THR A 493 4.21 0.86 -53.98
CA THR A 493 3.41 0.59 -55.19
C THR A 493 2.07 -0.01 -54.82
N LEU A 494 0.97 0.53 -55.35
CA LEU A 494 -0.38 -0.01 -55.18
C LEU A 494 -0.50 -1.38 -55.86
N ILE A 495 -0.97 -2.37 -55.10
CA ILE A 495 -1.13 -3.78 -55.50
C ILE A 495 -2.60 -4.11 -55.75
N ALA A 496 -3.49 -3.67 -54.87
CA ALA A 496 -4.93 -3.91 -54.99
C ALA A 496 -5.70 -2.81 -54.26
N SER A 497 -6.95 -2.59 -54.64
CA SER A 497 -7.86 -1.68 -53.93
C SER A 497 -9.29 -2.21 -54.00
N SER A 498 -10.09 -1.90 -52.99
CA SER A 498 -11.50 -2.29 -52.91
C SER A 498 -12.34 -1.18 -52.27
N ASN A 499 -13.41 -0.78 -52.96
CA ASN A 499 -14.60 -0.12 -52.43
C ASN A 499 -15.77 -0.65 -53.31
N PRO A 500 -16.53 -1.65 -52.85
CA PRO A 500 -17.64 -2.20 -53.61
C PRO A 500 -18.82 -1.25 -53.58
N THR A 501 -19.41 -0.95 -54.74
CA THR A 501 -20.45 0.09 -54.85
C THR A 501 -21.62 -0.11 -53.90
N ASP A 502 -22.10 -1.33 -53.64
CA ASP A 502 -23.29 -1.57 -52.81
C ASP A 502 -22.99 -2.12 -51.42
N LEU A 503 -21.77 -1.92 -50.92
CA LEU A 503 -21.34 -2.29 -49.56
C LEU A 503 -20.57 -1.13 -48.94
N LEU A 504 -20.64 -1.01 -47.63
CA LEU A 504 -19.80 -0.07 -46.86
C LEU A 504 -18.44 -0.69 -46.49
N SER A 505 -18.31 -2.02 -46.58
CA SER A 505 -17.08 -2.75 -46.30
C SER A 505 -16.23 -2.96 -47.54
N ALA A 506 -14.93 -3.13 -47.34
CA ALA A 506 -13.97 -3.40 -48.40
C ALA A 506 -13.29 -4.76 -48.22
N ALA A 507 -13.08 -5.50 -49.31
CA ALA A 507 -12.39 -6.78 -49.27
C ALA A 507 -11.32 -6.88 -50.37
N ILE A 508 -10.09 -7.19 -49.98
CA ILE A 508 -8.95 -7.41 -50.87
C ILE A 508 -8.58 -8.90 -50.84
N ALA A 509 -8.86 -9.59 -51.94
CA ALA A 509 -8.37 -10.94 -52.20
C ALA A 509 -7.37 -10.92 -53.36
N THR A 510 -6.09 -11.19 -53.09
CA THR A 510 -5.05 -11.16 -54.12
C THR A 510 -3.90 -12.12 -53.81
N THR A 511 -3.05 -12.39 -54.80
CA THR A 511 -1.83 -13.20 -54.62
C THR A 511 -0.62 -12.29 -54.60
N VAL A 512 0.23 -12.47 -53.60
CA VAL A 512 1.40 -11.61 -53.35
C VAL A 512 2.68 -12.41 -53.26
N ALA A 513 3.82 -11.78 -53.53
CA ALA A 513 5.14 -12.34 -53.23
C ALA A 513 5.40 -12.27 -51.71
N ALA A 514 6.30 -13.12 -51.19
CA ALA A 514 6.70 -13.05 -49.79
C ALA A 514 7.34 -11.69 -49.48
N GLY A 515 6.91 -11.04 -48.40
CA GLY A 515 7.41 -9.73 -48.01
C GLY A 515 6.46 -8.94 -47.11
N THR A 516 6.80 -7.67 -46.89
CA THR A 516 6.00 -6.71 -46.11
C THR A 516 5.05 -5.95 -47.03
N TYR A 517 3.80 -5.84 -46.61
CA TYR A 517 2.74 -5.10 -47.29
C TYR A 517 2.08 -4.12 -46.33
N TYR A 518 1.42 -3.12 -46.91
CA TYR A 518 0.77 -2.04 -46.19
C TYR A 518 -0.68 -1.91 -46.64
N LEU A 519 -1.63 -1.99 -45.72
CA LEU A 519 -3.06 -1.77 -45.96
C LEU A 519 -3.40 -0.34 -45.54
N ALA A 520 -3.81 0.51 -46.48
CA ALA A 520 -4.35 1.83 -46.20
C ALA A 520 -5.89 1.76 -46.18
N ILE A 521 -6.50 2.40 -45.20
CA ILE A 521 -7.95 2.48 -45.00
C ILE A 521 -8.34 3.95 -45.02
N ASP A 522 -9.38 4.27 -45.77
CA ASP A 522 -9.75 5.62 -46.15
C ASP A 522 -11.27 5.70 -46.16
N GLY A 523 -11.83 6.75 -45.54
CA GLY A 523 -13.28 7.03 -45.58
C GLY A 523 -13.64 7.77 -46.86
N VAL A 524 -14.57 7.23 -47.64
CA VAL A 524 -14.92 7.80 -48.96
C VAL A 524 -16.41 8.00 -49.13
N GLY A 525 -16.78 8.77 -50.15
CA GLY A 525 -18.16 8.93 -50.61
C GLY A 525 -18.50 8.00 -51.77
N LYS A 526 -19.79 7.79 -51.98
CA LYS A 526 -20.34 7.01 -53.10
C LYS A 526 -21.13 7.90 -54.05
N GLY A 527 -20.90 7.77 -55.36
CA GLY A 527 -21.82 8.29 -56.38
C GLY A 527 -21.98 9.82 -56.41
N ASP A 528 -23.17 10.29 -56.80
CA ASP A 528 -23.53 11.72 -56.84
C ASP A 528 -24.32 12.11 -55.57
N PRO A 529 -23.78 13.01 -54.73
CA PRO A 529 -24.42 13.47 -53.48
C PRO A 529 -25.82 14.06 -53.65
N LEU A 530 -26.12 14.61 -54.83
CA LEU A 530 -27.42 15.24 -55.10
C LEU A 530 -28.53 14.24 -55.42
N SER A 531 -28.24 12.93 -55.55
CA SER A 531 -29.24 11.95 -55.98
C SER A 531 -29.25 10.64 -55.20
N THR A 532 -28.27 9.77 -55.39
CA THR A 532 -28.21 8.43 -54.81
C THR A 532 -26.92 8.16 -54.04
N GLY A 533 -26.18 9.22 -53.73
CA GLY A 533 -24.81 9.16 -53.25
C GLY A 533 -24.54 10.12 -52.10
N TYR A 534 -23.32 10.14 -51.62
CA TYR A 534 -22.89 10.99 -50.51
C TYR A 534 -21.42 11.32 -50.67
N THR A 535 -20.97 12.36 -49.98
CA THR A 535 -19.59 12.82 -50.00
C THR A 535 -18.73 12.03 -49.03
N ASP A 536 -17.41 12.17 -49.18
CA ASP A 536 -16.41 11.70 -48.21
C ASP A 536 -16.43 12.51 -46.91
N TYR A 537 -17.05 13.70 -46.92
CA TYR A 537 -17.11 14.62 -45.79
C TYR A 537 -17.62 13.96 -44.50
N GLY A 538 -18.75 13.25 -44.57
CA GLY A 538 -19.39 12.60 -43.42
C GLY A 538 -18.94 11.16 -43.17
N SER A 539 -18.04 10.63 -44.00
CA SER A 539 -17.61 9.22 -43.97
C SER A 539 -16.52 9.00 -42.93
N LEU A 540 -16.90 9.14 -41.66
CA LEU A 540 -16.03 9.08 -40.49
C LEU A 540 -16.59 8.04 -39.51
N GLY A 541 -15.73 7.23 -38.88
CA GLY A 541 -16.21 6.20 -37.96
C GLY A 541 -15.23 5.07 -37.72
N GLN A 542 -15.66 4.09 -36.92
CA GLN A 542 -14.87 2.92 -36.56
C GLN A 542 -14.88 1.88 -37.68
N TYR A 543 -13.79 1.12 -37.78
CA TYR A 543 -13.70 -0.06 -38.64
C TYR A 543 -12.90 -1.19 -37.99
N PHE A 544 -13.12 -2.40 -38.50
CA PHE A 544 -12.47 -3.63 -38.07
C PHE A 544 -11.87 -4.36 -39.25
N ILE A 545 -10.61 -4.74 -39.12
CA ILE A 545 -9.85 -5.51 -40.09
C ILE A 545 -9.85 -6.96 -39.65
N SER A 546 -10.17 -7.86 -40.57
CA SER A 546 -9.99 -9.30 -40.40
C SER A 546 -9.47 -9.93 -41.69
N GLY A 547 -8.86 -11.10 -41.61
CA GLY A 547 -8.40 -11.76 -42.83
C GLY A 547 -7.52 -12.96 -42.62
N THR A 548 -6.98 -13.44 -43.74
CA THR A 548 -5.99 -14.50 -43.82
C THR A 548 -4.80 -14.08 -44.69
N ILE A 549 -3.62 -14.47 -44.25
CA ILE A 549 -2.35 -14.31 -44.97
C ILE A 549 -1.67 -15.67 -45.14
N VAL A 550 -0.61 -15.73 -45.94
CA VAL A 550 0.20 -16.95 -46.06
C VAL A 550 1.27 -16.94 -44.97
N SER A 551 1.46 -18.07 -44.31
CA SER A 551 2.57 -18.22 -43.37
C SER A 551 3.90 -18.05 -44.13
N SER A 552 4.66 -17.03 -43.76
CA SER A 552 6.05 -16.89 -44.20
C SER A 552 6.90 -17.98 -43.53
N PRO A 553 8.07 -18.39 -44.08
CA PRO A 553 9.05 -19.14 -43.28
C PRO A 553 9.45 -18.23 -42.11
N ILE A 554 8.83 -18.50 -40.97
CA ILE A 554 8.95 -17.71 -39.76
C ILE A 554 10.38 -17.88 -39.26
N ASN A 555 11.12 -16.78 -39.22
CA ASN A 555 12.18 -16.63 -38.22
C ASN A 555 11.56 -17.06 -36.89
N PRO A 556 12.17 -18.01 -36.17
CA PRO A 556 11.60 -18.54 -34.95
C PRO A 556 11.29 -17.38 -34.00
N THR A 557 10.06 -17.33 -33.50
CA THR A 557 9.69 -16.37 -32.45
C THR A 557 10.35 -16.85 -31.17
N VAL A 558 11.13 -15.97 -30.54
CA VAL A 558 11.78 -16.26 -29.27
C VAL A 558 11.00 -15.59 -28.16
N SER A 559 10.42 -16.39 -27.27
CA SER A 559 9.85 -15.90 -26.01
C SER A 559 10.79 -16.20 -24.86
N LEU A 560 10.68 -15.39 -23.82
CA LEU A 560 11.39 -15.51 -22.56
C LEU A 560 10.37 -15.68 -21.45
N ALA A 561 10.58 -16.66 -20.58
CA ALA A 561 9.77 -16.91 -19.41
C ALA A 561 10.65 -17.30 -18.22
N LEU A 562 10.10 -17.16 -17.02
CA LEU A 562 10.73 -17.57 -15.77
C LEU A 562 10.09 -18.85 -15.24
N SER A 563 10.91 -19.75 -14.69
CA SER A 563 10.42 -20.88 -13.91
C SER A 563 9.78 -20.44 -12.58
N SER A 564 10.25 -19.32 -12.02
CA SER A 564 9.76 -18.72 -10.78
C SER A 564 10.05 -17.23 -10.81
N THR A 565 9.11 -16.41 -10.36
CA THR A 565 9.25 -14.94 -10.36
C THR A 565 10.13 -14.43 -9.23
N SER A 566 10.45 -15.27 -8.25
CA SER A 566 11.34 -14.93 -7.15
C SER A 566 12.00 -16.16 -6.54
N VAL A 567 13.18 -15.97 -5.98
CA VAL A 567 13.88 -16.93 -5.11
C VAL A 567 14.44 -16.18 -3.90
N ASN A 568 14.67 -16.90 -2.81
CA ASN A 568 15.47 -16.37 -1.73
C ASN A 568 16.94 -16.35 -2.14
N GLU A 569 17.68 -15.37 -1.64
CA GLU A 569 19.11 -15.21 -1.83
C GLU A 569 19.92 -16.43 -1.33
N ASP A 570 19.65 -16.89 -0.11
CA ASP A 570 20.29 -18.09 0.46
C ASP A 570 19.56 -19.40 0.13
N GLY A 571 18.55 -19.32 -0.74
CA GLY A 571 17.72 -20.45 -1.13
C GLY A 571 18.49 -21.48 -1.96
N SER A 572 18.04 -22.74 -1.91
CA SER A 572 18.56 -23.80 -2.80
C SER A 572 18.01 -23.74 -4.24
N SER A 573 17.20 -22.72 -4.55
CA SER A 573 16.46 -22.59 -5.81
C SER A 573 16.99 -21.40 -6.59
N ASN A 574 17.22 -21.61 -7.88
CA ASN A 574 17.80 -20.59 -8.75
C ASN A 574 16.72 -20.00 -9.66
N LEU A 575 16.96 -18.78 -10.14
CA LEU A 575 16.11 -18.15 -11.16
C LEU A 575 16.46 -18.74 -12.53
N VAL A 576 15.54 -19.48 -13.14
CA VAL A 576 15.76 -20.09 -14.46
C VAL A 576 14.96 -19.35 -15.52
N TYR A 577 15.67 -18.57 -16.31
CA TYR A 577 15.17 -17.94 -17.53
C TYR A 577 15.18 -18.96 -18.65
N THR A 578 13.99 -19.31 -19.14
CA THR A 578 13.81 -20.23 -20.26
C THR A 578 13.48 -19.45 -21.52
N PHE A 579 14.42 -19.44 -22.45
CA PHE A 579 14.23 -18.95 -23.80
C PHE A 579 13.59 -20.08 -24.62
N THR A 580 12.48 -19.79 -25.28
CA THR A 580 11.75 -20.77 -26.11
C THR A 580 11.65 -20.24 -27.53
N ARG A 581 11.96 -21.06 -28.53
CA ARG A 581 11.88 -20.69 -29.94
C ARG A 581 10.83 -21.52 -30.70
N SER A 582 10.08 -20.92 -31.61
CA SER A 582 9.03 -21.60 -32.40
C SER A 582 9.55 -22.25 -33.69
N SER A 583 8.84 -23.29 -34.16
CA SER A 583 8.74 -23.85 -35.54
C SER A 583 9.98 -24.20 -36.39
N SER A 584 11.19 -23.71 -36.08
CA SER A 584 12.45 -24.07 -36.76
C SER A 584 13.55 -24.37 -35.75
N THR A 585 13.83 -25.66 -35.52
CA THR A 585 14.92 -26.10 -34.65
C THR A 585 16.14 -26.61 -35.39
N ALA A 586 16.09 -26.73 -36.73
CA ALA A 586 17.11 -27.44 -37.51
C ALA A 586 18.54 -26.88 -37.36
N ASN A 587 18.67 -25.55 -37.29
CA ASN A 587 19.95 -24.87 -37.13
C ASN A 587 20.12 -24.32 -35.70
N ALA A 588 21.36 -24.11 -35.27
CA ALA A 588 21.63 -23.33 -34.06
C ALA A 588 21.15 -21.88 -34.25
N LEU A 589 20.76 -21.22 -33.17
CA LEU A 589 20.31 -19.82 -33.15
C LEU A 589 20.92 -19.11 -31.96
N THR A 590 21.52 -17.93 -32.16
CA THR A 590 22.00 -17.08 -31.07
C THR A 590 21.06 -15.90 -30.90
N VAL A 591 20.61 -15.69 -29.67
CA VAL A 591 19.65 -14.64 -29.29
C VAL A 591 20.32 -13.64 -28.36
N ASN A 592 20.14 -12.36 -28.66
CA ASN A 592 20.64 -11.25 -27.87
C ASN A 592 19.60 -10.84 -26.82
N TYR A 593 20.06 -10.41 -25.64
CA TYR A 593 19.23 -9.77 -24.62
C TYR A 593 20.01 -8.68 -23.89
N SER A 594 19.31 -7.67 -23.38
CA SER A 594 19.86 -6.74 -22.38
C SER A 594 19.62 -7.28 -20.97
N VAL A 595 20.54 -6.92 -20.08
CA VAL A 595 20.48 -7.21 -18.64
C VAL A 595 20.20 -5.89 -17.93
N GLY A 596 19.22 -5.91 -17.02
CA GLY A 596 18.86 -4.80 -16.14
C GLY A 596 18.35 -5.33 -14.81
N GLY A 597 17.63 -4.50 -14.07
CA GLY A 597 17.25 -4.78 -12.69
C GLY A 597 18.17 -4.05 -11.71
N THR A 598 17.98 -4.30 -10.42
CA THR A 598 18.73 -3.66 -9.34
C THR A 598 19.89 -4.51 -8.84
N ALA A 599 19.85 -5.84 -9.05
CA ALA A 599 20.93 -6.74 -8.67
C ALA A 599 22.12 -6.61 -9.63
N SER A 600 23.31 -6.58 -9.07
CA SER A 600 24.62 -6.45 -9.71
C SER A 600 25.25 -7.81 -10.00
N PHE A 601 25.62 -8.03 -11.26
CA PHE A 601 26.33 -9.23 -11.68
C PHE A 601 27.69 -9.38 -10.97
N ASP A 602 28.03 -10.60 -10.55
CA ASP A 602 29.20 -11.01 -9.75
C ASP A 602 29.21 -10.56 -8.28
N ASN A 603 28.33 -9.65 -7.85
CA ASN A 603 28.11 -9.35 -6.44
C ASN A 603 26.90 -10.12 -5.90
N ASP A 604 25.73 -9.95 -6.51
CA ASP A 604 24.46 -10.43 -5.97
C ASP A 604 24.01 -11.73 -6.64
N TYR A 605 24.56 -12.03 -7.83
CA TYR A 605 24.33 -13.31 -8.50
C TYR A 605 25.47 -13.69 -9.46
N ARG A 606 25.51 -14.99 -9.78
CA ARG A 606 26.27 -15.59 -10.87
C ARG A 606 25.32 -16.13 -11.94
N GLN A 607 25.86 -16.44 -13.11
CA GLN A 607 25.07 -16.99 -14.21
C GLN A 607 25.67 -18.27 -14.77
N LEU A 608 24.81 -19.17 -15.23
CA LEU A 608 25.18 -20.37 -15.97
C LEU A 608 24.27 -20.53 -17.20
N GLY A 609 24.86 -20.74 -18.37
CA GLY A 609 24.14 -21.08 -19.61
C GLY A 609 24.15 -19.99 -20.68
N ALA A 610 24.54 -18.75 -20.36
CA ALA A 610 24.75 -17.73 -21.38
C ALA A 610 25.99 -18.05 -22.24
N ALA A 611 25.92 -17.73 -23.53
CA ALA A 611 27.08 -17.74 -24.42
C ALA A 611 27.99 -16.52 -24.21
N SER A 612 27.41 -15.38 -23.82
CA SER A 612 28.12 -14.21 -23.31
C SER A 612 27.24 -13.49 -22.28
N PHE A 613 27.85 -12.90 -21.25
CA PHE A 613 27.13 -12.16 -20.22
C PHE A 613 27.98 -11.01 -19.69
N THR A 614 27.38 -9.83 -19.58
CA THR A 614 27.93 -8.60 -18.99
C THR A 614 26.84 -7.95 -18.15
N ALA A 615 27.18 -6.92 -17.38
CA ALA A 615 26.20 -6.21 -16.53
C ALA A 615 25.04 -5.57 -17.30
N THR A 616 25.15 -5.35 -18.62
CA THR A 616 24.11 -4.68 -19.42
C THR A 616 23.61 -5.49 -20.60
N THR A 617 24.32 -6.53 -21.03
CA THR A 617 24.00 -7.30 -22.25
C THR A 617 24.45 -8.76 -22.14
N GLY A 618 23.81 -9.65 -22.89
CA GLY A 618 24.26 -11.02 -23.05
C GLY A 618 23.66 -11.69 -24.29
N THR A 619 24.12 -12.91 -24.53
CA THR A 619 23.63 -13.75 -25.63
C THR A 619 23.42 -15.17 -25.16
N ILE A 620 22.39 -15.84 -25.64
CA ILE A 620 22.15 -17.27 -25.41
C ILE A 620 22.06 -18.03 -26.75
N THR A 621 22.56 -19.25 -26.78
CA THR A 621 22.58 -20.07 -28.00
C THR A 621 21.67 -21.29 -27.84
N PHE A 622 20.69 -21.42 -28.74
CA PHE A 622 19.96 -22.67 -28.95
C PHE A 622 20.85 -23.62 -29.77
N ALA A 623 21.08 -24.82 -29.26
CA ALA A 623 21.71 -25.88 -30.04
C ALA A 623 20.83 -26.30 -31.23
N ALA A 624 21.45 -26.82 -32.30
CA ALA A 624 20.70 -27.45 -33.38
C ALA A 624 19.81 -28.59 -32.82
N GLY A 625 18.55 -28.61 -33.24
CA GLY A 625 17.50 -29.51 -32.74
C GLY A 625 16.79 -29.05 -31.46
N ALA A 626 17.35 -28.11 -30.68
CA ALA A 626 16.76 -27.66 -29.41
C ALA A 626 15.68 -26.57 -29.63
N ASN A 627 14.55 -26.66 -28.93
CA ASN A 627 13.51 -25.63 -28.91
C ASN A 627 13.59 -24.70 -27.69
N THR A 628 14.40 -25.05 -26.69
CA THR A 628 14.65 -24.23 -25.50
C THR A 628 16.14 -24.04 -25.25
N ALA A 629 16.49 -22.93 -24.61
CA ALA A 629 17.79 -22.68 -24.00
C ALA A 629 17.55 -22.02 -22.64
N THR A 630 18.31 -22.40 -21.62
CA THR A 630 18.11 -21.92 -20.26
C THR A 630 19.31 -21.10 -19.78
N LEU A 631 19.02 -19.97 -19.17
CA LEU A 631 19.96 -19.18 -18.40
C LEU A 631 19.57 -19.28 -16.93
N THR A 632 20.45 -19.84 -16.12
CA THR A 632 20.29 -19.90 -14.67
C THR A 632 21.00 -18.72 -14.06
N ILE A 633 20.26 -17.94 -13.26
CA ILE A 633 20.77 -16.91 -12.37
C ILE A 633 20.77 -17.50 -10.96
N ASP A 634 21.97 -17.57 -10.39
CA ASP A 634 22.28 -18.20 -9.10
C ASP A 634 22.62 -17.07 -8.11
N PRO A 635 21.72 -16.70 -7.18
CA PRO A 635 22.03 -15.68 -6.18
C PRO A 635 23.29 -16.03 -5.38
N ASN A 636 24.07 -15.01 -5.00
CA ASN A 636 25.22 -15.20 -4.13
C ASN A 636 24.75 -15.06 -2.67
N ALA A 637 24.69 -16.17 -1.95
CA ALA A 637 24.31 -16.18 -0.55
C ALA A 637 25.28 -15.36 0.33
N ASP A 638 24.75 -14.53 1.23
CA ASP A 638 25.53 -13.88 2.29
C ASP A 638 24.76 -13.66 3.61
N THR A 639 25.08 -12.62 4.39
CA THR A 639 24.43 -12.34 5.70
C THR A 639 24.09 -10.84 5.91
N THR A 640 24.27 -10.05 4.87
CA THR A 640 24.15 -8.60 4.84
C THR A 640 22.71 -8.23 4.54
N PHE A 641 22.04 -7.58 5.49
CA PHE A 641 20.67 -7.16 5.24
C PHE A 641 20.59 -6.12 4.11
N GLU A 642 19.85 -6.48 3.07
CA GLU A 642 19.61 -5.65 1.91
C GLU A 642 18.13 -5.61 1.50
N SER A 643 17.84 -4.82 0.47
CA SER A 643 16.48 -4.78 -0.09
C SER A 643 16.33 -5.88 -1.11
N ASN A 644 15.10 -6.35 -1.33
CA ASN A 644 14.84 -7.25 -2.44
C ASN A 644 15.33 -6.64 -3.74
N GLU A 645 16.11 -7.42 -4.49
CA GLU A 645 16.71 -6.98 -5.72
C GLU A 645 16.07 -7.65 -6.92
N THR A 646 16.33 -7.13 -8.12
CA THR A 646 15.74 -7.66 -9.34
C THR A 646 16.80 -7.94 -10.38
N VAL A 647 16.61 -9.02 -11.13
CA VAL A 647 17.29 -9.26 -12.40
C VAL A 647 16.22 -9.17 -13.47
N ALA A 648 16.43 -8.36 -14.49
CA ALA A 648 15.50 -8.17 -15.60
C ALA A 648 16.19 -8.45 -16.91
N LEU A 649 15.65 -9.39 -17.69
CA LEU A 649 16.17 -9.72 -19.02
C LEU A 649 15.18 -9.27 -20.09
N THR A 650 15.65 -8.48 -21.04
CA THR A 650 14.83 -8.02 -22.18
C THR A 650 15.43 -8.55 -23.46
N LEU A 651 14.62 -9.24 -24.26
CA LEU A 651 15.08 -9.70 -25.58
C LEU A 651 15.45 -8.51 -26.45
N ALA A 652 16.63 -8.58 -27.07
CA ALA A 652 17.13 -7.54 -27.96
C ALA A 652 16.99 -7.96 -29.43
N ALA A 653 16.97 -6.99 -30.35
CA ALA A 653 16.77 -7.25 -31.76
C ALA A 653 17.88 -8.13 -32.37
N GLY A 654 17.51 -8.99 -33.31
CA GLY A 654 18.41 -9.82 -34.11
C GLY A 654 17.80 -10.12 -35.48
N SER A 655 18.63 -10.41 -36.49
CA SER A 655 18.16 -10.64 -37.88
C SER A 655 17.47 -11.99 -38.08
N ASP A 656 17.70 -12.95 -37.18
CA ASP A 656 17.42 -14.37 -37.39
C ASP A 656 16.24 -14.90 -36.53
N TYR A 657 15.59 -14.02 -35.76
CA TYR A 657 14.46 -14.35 -34.89
C TYR A 657 13.51 -13.17 -34.74
N ILE A 658 12.28 -13.43 -34.28
CA ILE A 658 11.31 -12.40 -33.91
C ILE A 658 11.20 -12.36 -32.39
N ILE A 659 11.19 -11.17 -31.80
CA ILE A 659 10.99 -11.02 -30.35
C ILE A 659 9.53 -11.35 -30.02
N GLY A 660 9.31 -12.43 -29.26
CA GLY A 660 8.00 -12.84 -28.76
C GLY A 660 7.66 -12.22 -27.40
N THR A 661 8.67 -12.03 -26.54
CA THR A 661 8.50 -11.32 -25.26
C THR A 661 9.13 -9.93 -25.37
N THR A 662 8.28 -8.91 -25.51
CA THR A 662 8.70 -7.52 -25.80
C THR A 662 9.01 -6.69 -24.56
N THR A 663 8.48 -7.08 -23.40
CA THR A 663 8.74 -6.44 -22.12
C THR A 663 9.87 -7.15 -21.37
N PRO A 664 10.58 -6.47 -20.46
CA PRO A 664 11.52 -7.13 -19.56
C PRO A 664 10.83 -8.28 -18.80
N VAL A 665 11.49 -9.43 -18.73
CA VAL A 665 11.13 -10.52 -17.84
C VAL A 665 11.94 -10.31 -16.56
N THR A 666 11.25 -9.94 -15.49
CA THR A 666 11.88 -9.57 -14.22
C THR A 666 11.64 -10.64 -13.19
N ALA A 667 12.72 -11.07 -12.54
CA ALA A 667 12.69 -11.89 -11.34
C ALA A 667 13.24 -11.12 -10.15
N THR A 668 12.80 -11.49 -8.95
CA THR A 668 13.26 -10.91 -7.69
C THR A 668 14.18 -11.88 -6.95
N ILE A 669 15.34 -11.40 -6.52
CA ILE A 669 16.14 -12.03 -5.47
C ILE A 669 15.62 -11.45 -4.16
N VAL A 670 14.99 -12.29 -3.34
CA VAL A 670 14.37 -11.89 -2.09
C VAL A 670 15.43 -12.03 -1.00
N ASN A 671 15.77 -10.90 -0.37
CA ASN A 671 16.62 -10.87 0.81
C ASN A 671 15.96 -11.73 1.89
N ASP A 672 16.63 -12.79 2.32
CA ASP A 672 16.22 -13.59 3.48
C ASP A 672 17.10 -13.35 4.72
N ASP A 673 17.96 -12.34 4.65
CA ASP A 673 18.73 -11.88 5.79
C ASP A 673 17.90 -11.16 6.85
N LEU A 674 18.31 -11.37 8.10
CA LEU A 674 17.65 -10.79 9.25
C LEU A 674 17.90 -9.28 9.30
N GLN A 675 16.83 -8.51 9.45
CA GLN A 675 16.93 -7.07 9.71
C GLN A 675 17.82 -6.80 10.95
N PRO A 676 18.81 -5.89 10.88
CA PRO A 676 19.73 -5.68 11.97
C PRO A 676 19.06 -5.18 13.24
N LYS A 677 19.53 -5.67 14.39
CA LYS A 677 19.14 -5.24 15.73
C LYS A 677 20.20 -4.36 16.36
N ILE A 678 19.81 -3.19 16.85
CA ILE A 678 20.71 -2.22 17.47
C ILE A 678 20.75 -2.44 18.99
N ASN A 679 21.95 -2.60 19.56
CA ASN A 679 22.15 -2.74 20.99
C ASN A 679 23.19 -1.74 21.51
N LEU A 680 22.95 -1.19 22.70
CA LEU A 680 23.96 -0.51 23.52
C LEU A 680 24.84 -1.54 24.25
N SER A 681 26.08 -1.16 24.55
CA SER A 681 26.94 -1.86 25.52
C SER A 681 26.31 -1.90 26.92
N ALA A 682 26.89 -2.66 27.83
CA ALA A 682 26.40 -2.75 29.21
C ALA A 682 26.41 -1.39 29.95
N ASN A 683 25.71 -1.36 31.10
CA ASN A 683 25.78 -0.26 32.07
C ASN A 683 27.24 0.06 32.41
N GLN A 684 27.50 1.34 32.71
CA GLN A 684 28.83 1.83 32.98
C GLN A 684 28.88 2.42 34.39
N THR A 685 30.03 2.28 35.05
CA THR A 685 30.37 3.04 36.26
C THR A 685 31.62 3.84 35.93
N ILE A 686 31.54 5.16 36.06
CA ILE A 686 32.63 6.08 35.77
C ILE A 686 33.03 6.79 37.05
N VAL A 687 34.34 6.84 37.29
CA VAL A 687 34.90 7.65 38.36
C VAL A 687 34.98 9.09 37.87
N GLU A 688 34.28 10.00 38.56
CA GLU A 688 34.35 11.43 38.32
C GLU A 688 35.80 11.91 38.40
N GLY A 689 36.22 12.91 37.61
CA GLY A 689 37.61 13.38 37.61
C GLY A 689 38.63 12.49 36.87
N ASN A 690 38.33 11.19 36.69
CA ASN A 690 39.23 10.25 35.99
C ASN A 690 38.93 10.15 34.47
N ALA A 691 37.65 10.24 34.07
CA ALA A 691 37.25 10.17 32.67
C ALA A 691 36.43 11.39 32.24
N GLN A 692 36.83 12.03 31.15
CA GLN A 692 36.11 13.19 30.60
C GLN A 692 34.78 12.82 29.92
N ASN A 693 34.61 11.55 29.51
CA ASN A 693 33.41 11.07 28.85
C ASN A 693 33.14 9.61 29.24
N VAL A 694 31.87 9.24 29.34
CA VAL A 694 31.45 7.83 29.21
C VAL A 694 31.26 7.51 27.73
N THR A 695 31.81 6.37 27.29
CA THR A 695 31.72 5.91 25.90
C THR A 695 30.84 4.66 25.84
N TYR A 696 29.78 4.73 25.05
CA TYR A 696 28.90 3.60 24.76
C TYR A 696 29.15 3.09 23.35
N SER A 697 29.54 1.82 23.22
CA SER A 697 29.53 1.17 21.91
C SER A 697 28.10 0.79 21.55
N VAL A 698 27.68 1.14 20.34
CA VAL A 698 26.39 0.77 19.75
C VAL A 698 26.67 -0.20 18.61
N THR A 699 26.05 -1.37 18.65
CA THR A 699 26.35 -2.46 17.70
C THR A 699 25.10 -2.95 16.97
N LEU A 700 25.28 -3.32 15.71
CA LEU A 700 24.30 -4.04 14.89
C LEU A 700 24.51 -5.55 15.01
N SER A 701 23.44 -6.35 14.93
CA SER A 701 23.53 -7.83 14.95
C SER A 701 24.19 -8.42 13.70
N ASN A 702 24.12 -7.71 12.58
CA ASN A 702 24.68 -8.06 11.29
C ASN A 702 24.84 -6.78 10.46
N ALA A 703 25.60 -6.85 9.37
CA ALA A 703 25.79 -5.73 8.46
C ALA A 703 24.52 -5.44 7.65
N SER A 704 24.44 -4.25 7.07
CA SER A 704 23.40 -3.89 6.09
C SER A 704 24.00 -3.10 4.94
N SER A 705 23.45 -3.27 3.74
CA SER A 705 23.75 -2.44 2.56
C SER A 705 23.05 -1.06 2.62
N GLN A 706 22.07 -0.91 3.52
CA GLN A 706 21.36 0.35 3.74
C GLN A 706 22.02 1.17 4.84
N THR A 707 21.86 2.49 4.76
CA THR A 707 22.23 3.37 5.88
C THR A 707 21.24 3.16 7.03
N ILE A 708 21.75 2.90 8.24
CA ILE A 708 20.95 2.72 9.44
C ILE A 708 21.13 3.95 10.33
N THR A 709 20.01 4.47 10.85
CA THR A 709 20.04 5.59 11.81
C THR A 709 19.26 5.24 13.06
N VAL A 710 19.71 5.72 14.22
CA VAL A 710 18.99 5.61 15.48
C VAL A 710 19.14 6.89 16.29
N GLN A 711 18.06 7.39 16.87
CA GLN A 711 18.13 8.53 17.76
C GLN A 711 18.59 8.10 19.13
N TYR A 712 19.35 8.94 19.81
CA TYR A 712 19.73 8.72 21.19
C TYR A 712 19.53 9.99 22.02
N ALA A 713 19.24 9.81 23.30
CA ALA A 713 19.13 10.90 24.26
C ALA A 713 19.49 10.42 25.67
N THR A 714 20.13 11.30 26.43
CA THR A 714 20.32 11.13 27.88
C THR A 714 19.12 11.65 28.66
N ALA A 715 18.85 11.06 29.81
CA ALA A 715 17.83 11.52 30.77
C ALA A 715 18.38 11.45 32.21
N ASN A 716 18.04 12.47 33.01
CA ASN A 716 18.43 12.55 34.41
C ASN A 716 17.83 11.39 35.21
N ALA A 717 18.54 10.93 36.23
CA ALA A 717 17.96 10.15 37.33
C ALA A 717 18.36 10.78 38.67
N SER A 718 19.31 10.22 39.42
CA SER A 718 19.90 10.95 40.56
C SER A 718 20.89 12.02 40.09
N ALA A 719 21.66 11.75 39.02
CA ALA A 719 22.50 12.73 38.36
C ALA A 719 21.66 13.66 37.47
N THR A 720 21.98 14.95 37.51
CA THR A 720 21.33 16.06 36.83
C THR A 720 22.24 16.67 35.75
N ALA A 721 21.72 16.76 34.53
CA ALA A 721 22.44 17.42 33.43
C ALA A 721 22.79 18.88 33.76
N GLY A 722 24.03 19.28 33.48
CA GLY A 722 24.59 20.60 33.77
C GLY A 722 25.29 20.69 35.13
N SER A 723 25.05 19.74 36.03
CA SER A 723 25.83 19.54 37.25
C SER A 723 26.85 18.42 37.02
N ASP A 724 26.37 17.22 36.65
CA ASP A 724 27.20 16.01 36.75
C ASP A 724 27.55 15.43 35.37
N TYR A 725 26.73 15.73 34.36
CA TYR A 725 27.01 15.37 32.97
C TYR A 725 26.41 16.38 31.98
N THR A 726 26.88 16.37 30.74
CA THR A 726 26.28 17.19 29.67
C THR A 726 25.16 16.42 28.97
N ALA A 727 23.94 16.95 29.02
CA ALA A 727 22.81 16.37 28.27
C ALA A 727 23.18 16.22 26.79
N THR A 728 23.11 14.99 26.28
CA THR A 728 23.49 14.68 24.91
C THR A 728 22.31 14.02 24.21
N THR A 729 21.99 14.52 23.01
CA THR A 729 21.02 13.90 22.10
C THR A 729 21.54 13.99 20.67
N GLY A 730 21.15 13.05 19.81
CA GLY A 730 21.57 13.07 18.42
C GLY A 730 21.01 11.90 17.63
N ILE A 731 21.45 11.81 16.37
CA ILE A 731 21.17 10.70 15.48
C ILE A 731 22.50 10.00 15.20
N LEU A 732 22.61 8.74 15.62
CA LEU A 732 23.75 7.90 15.30
C LEU A 732 23.52 7.26 13.94
N THR A 733 24.49 7.37 13.04
CA THR A 733 24.41 6.84 11.67
C THR A 733 25.44 5.75 11.47
N PHE A 734 24.99 4.58 11.00
CA PHE A 734 25.83 3.50 10.48
C PHE A 734 25.77 3.56 8.96
N ASN A 735 26.91 3.88 8.35
CA ASN A 735 27.06 3.77 6.89
C ASN A 735 26.98 2.29 6.47
N PRO A 736 26.64 1.99 5.21
CA PRO A 736 26.60 0.61 4.71
C PRO A 736 27.84 -0.21 5.09
N GLY A 737 27.62 -1.44 5.57
CA GLY A 737 28.66 -2.36 6.06
C GLY A 737 29.22 -2.08 7.45
N VAL A 738 28.94 -0.91 8.06
CA VAL A 738 29.43 -0.58 9.41
C VAL A 738 28.52 -1.19 10.48
N THR A 739 29.09 -1.97 11.39
CA THR A 739 28.33 -2.69 12.44
C THR A 739 28.55 -2.14 13.84
N SER A 740 29.46 -1.18 14.04
CA SER A 740 29.73 -0.58 15.35
C SER A 740 29.99 0.91 15.25
N GLN A 741 29.42 1.67 16.17
CA GLN A 741 29.62 3.09 16.36
C GLN A 741 29.70 3.40 17.85
N VAL A 742 30.10 4.62 18.21
CA VAL A 742 30.19 5.04 19.62
C VAL A 742 29.39 6.31 19.89
N ILE A 743 28.85 6.39 21.11
CA ILE A 743 28.26 7.61 21.67
C ILE A 743 29.11 8.01 22.87
N ASN A 744 29.58 9.26 22.87
CA ASN A 744 30.33 9.85 23.99
C ASN A 744 29.42 10.82 24.73
N ILE A 745 29.28 10.63 26.04
CA ILE A 745 28.57 11.55 26.93
C ILE A 745 29.59 12.22 27.85
N PRO A 746 29.78 13.54 27.78
CA PRO A 746 30.70 14.25 28.65
C PRO A 746 30.27 14.20 30.12
N ILE A 747 31.21 13.87 31.00
CA ILE A 747 31.05 13.94 32.46
C ILE A 747 31.62 15.27 32.94
N LEU A 748 30.91 15.92 33.86
CA LEU A 748 31.33 17.19 34.45
C LEU A 748 31.98 16.86 35.80
N ASN A 749 33.24 17.23 35.96
CA ASN A 749 34.01 16.89 37.16
C ASN A 749 34.01 18.05 38.15
N ASN A 750 33.83 17.76 39.42
CA ASN A 750 33.93 18.70 40.53
C ASN A 750 34.68 18.07 41.72
N SER A 751 34.89 18.83 42.81
CA SER A 751 35.71 18.39 43.95
C SER A 751 34.89 18.08 45.21
N LEU A 752 33.58 17.91 45.06
CA LEU A 752 32.68 17.53 46.13
C LEU A 752 32.62 16.01 46.19
N ASN A 753 32.66 15.46 47.40
CA ASN A 753 32.40 14.04 47.60
C ASN A 753 30.90 13.81 47.64
N GLU A 754 30.36 13.23 46.59
CA GLU A 754 28.93 13.01 46.38
C GLU A 754 28.58 11.52 46.57
N ALA A 755 27.28 11.25 46.72
CA ALA A 755 26.82 9.86 46.72
C ALA A 755 26.81 9.34 45.27
N ASP A 756 26.94 8.03 45.05
CA ASP A 756 26.85 7.46 43.71
C ASP A 756 25.55 7.91 42.99
N GLU A 757 25.71 8.62 41.88
CA GLU A 757 24.60 9.18 41.11
C GLU A 757 24.43 8.48 39.77
N THR A 758 23.26 8.60 39.15
CA THR A 758 22.95 7.88 37.91
C THR A 758 22.23 8.75 36.89
N PHE A 759 22.52 8.49 35.60
CA PHE A 759 21.72 8.95 34.48
C PHE A 759 21.50 7.81 33.48
N VAL A 760 20.57 8.01 32.54
CA VAL A 760 20.19 6.99 31.55
C VAL A 760 20.50 7.46 30.14
N LEU A 761 21.07 6.60 29.30
CA LEU A 761 21.15 6.77 27.85
C LEU A 761 20.14 5.84 27.18
N LYS A 762 19.31 6.36 26.28
CA LYS A 762 18.26 5.60 25.58
C LYS A 762 18.36 5.74 24.06
N LEU A 763 18.12 4.64 23.35
CA LEU A 763 17.95 4.59 21.90
C LEU A 763 16.46 4.60 21.52
N THR A 764 16.11 5.35 20.49
CA THR A 764 14.74 5.46 19.95
C THR A 764 14.72 5.62 18.44
N SER A 765 13.58 5.32 17.82
CA SER A 765 13.29 5.62 16.41
C SER A 765 14.35 5.11 15.41
N PRO A 766 14.69 3.80 15.41
CA PRO A 766 15.60 3.27 14.41
C PRO A 766 14.96 3.31 13.01
N THR A 767 15.79 3.50 11.98
CA THR A 767 15.43 3.40 10.56
C THR A 767 16.29 2.31 9.91
N ASN A 768 15.69 1.47 9.06
CA ASN A 768 16.32 0.30 8.41
C ASN A 768 16.88 -0.76 9.37
N ALA A 769 16.49 -0.69 10.64
CA ALA A 769 16.88 -1.61 11.70
C ALA A 769 15.79 -1.65 12.77
N SER A 770 15.87 -2.63 13.67
CA SER A 770 15.01 -2.72 14.84
C SER A 770 15.82 -2.55 16.14
N LEU A 771 15.15 -2.16 17.22
CA LEU A 771 15.80 -2.11 18.53
C LEU A 771 16.03 -3.54 19.06
N GLY A 772 17.23 -3.78 19.60
CA GLY A 772 17.63 -5.05 20.20
C GLY A 772 17.17 -5.22 21.65
N THR A 773 17.90 -6.00 22.43
CA THR A 773 17.60 -6.30 23.83
C THR A 773 18.03 -5.18 24.77
N THR A 774 19.11 -4.47 24.44
CA THR A 774 19.69 -3.41 25.29
C THR A 774 19.50 -2.06 24.62
N THR A 775 18.40 -1.39 24.94
CA THR A 775 17.98 -0.11 24.31
C THR A 775 18.07 1.08 25.25
N SER A 776 18.30 0.81 26.53
CA SER A 776 18.45 1.77 27.60
C SER A 776 19.50 1.24 28.57
N VAL A 777 20.40 2.10 28.99
CA VAL A 777 21.50 1.76 29.90
C VAL A 777 21.63 2.84 30.95
N THR A 778 22.03 2.44 32.15
CA THR A 778 22.30 3.34 33.26
C THR A 778 23.81 3.55 33.37
N THR A 779 24.23 4.81 33.50
CA THR A 779 25.57 5.19 33.92
C THR A 779 25.51 5.53 35.40
N THR A 780 26.43 4.99 36.20
CA THR A 780 26.70 5.45 37.57
C THR A 780 27.94 6.33 37.56
N ILE A 781 27.85 7.52 38.14
CA ILE A 781 28.97 8.43 38.41
C ILE A 781 29.34 8.25 39.88
N THR A 782 30.62 8.08 40.19
CA THR A 782 31.13 7.84 41.55
C THR A 782 32.41 8.62 41.81
N ASP A 783 32.61 9.10 43.03
CA ASP A 783 33.87 9.71 43.46
C ASP A 783 34.87 8.69 44.01
N THR A 784 34.55 7.39 43.90
CA THR A 784 35.38 6.31 44.44
C THR A 784 36.20 5.61 43.39
N LEU A 785 37.51 5.82 43.43
CA LEU A 785 38.46 5.02 42.69
C LEU A 785 38.76 3.71 43.44
N VAL A 786 38.36 2.58 42.84
CA VAL A 786 38.69 1.24 43.34
C VAL A 786 39.84 0.65 42.52
N THR A 787 40.94 0.24 43.16
CA THR A 787 42.15 -0.23 42.45
C THR A 787 42.84 -1.38 43.17
N SER A 788 43.58 -2.19 42.42
CA SER A 788 44.43 -3.29 42.93
C SER A 788 45.93 -3.04 42.69
N VAL A 789 46.28 -1.81 42.31
CA VAL A 789 47.67 -1.35 42.09
C VAL A 789 47.95 -0.09 42.88
N THR A 790 49.23 0.18 43.15
CA THR A 790 49.64 1.43 43.81
C THR A 790 49.22 2.62 42.95
N THR A 791 48.49 3.58 43.53
CA THR A 791 47.82 4.66 42.79
C THR A 791 47.84 5.97 43.56
N THR A 792 47.95 7.08 42.84
CA THR A 792 47.68 8.44 43.32
C THR A 792 46.34 8.89 42.74
N LEU A 793 45.45 9.45 43.57
CA LEU A 793 44.17 9.97 43.14
C LEU A 793 44.37 11.08 42.09
N PRO A 794 43.68 11.01 40.94
CA PRO A 794 43.53 12.15 40.06
C PRO A 794 42.94 13.35 40.81
N ALA A 795 43.07 14.55 40.25
CA ALA A 795 42.29 15.69 40.73
C ALA A 795 40.79 15.39 40.59
N ASN A 796 39.96 15.93 41.50
CA ASN A 796 38.50 15.77 41.49
C ASN A 796 38.06 14.30 41.68
N VAL A 797 38.83 13.54 42.45
CA VAL A 797 38.45 12.20 42.92
C VAL A 797 38.65 12.20 44.42
N GLU A 798 37.60 11.94 45.18
CA GLU A 798 37.64 12.16 46.62
C GLU A 798 37.91 10.87 47.39
N ASN A 799 37.58 9.69 46.85
CA ASN A 799 37.71 8.44 47.60
C ASN A 799 38.64 7.44 46.89
N LEU A 800 39.53 6.80 47.64
CA LEU A 800 40.38 5.70 47.18
C LEU A 800 40.13 4.44 48.00
N THR A 801 39.79 3.35 47.32
CA THR A 801 39.73 2.01 47.94
C THR A 801 40.72 1.07 47.26
N LEU A 802 41.71 0.62 48.03
CA LEU A 802 42.64 -0.42 47.60
C LEU A 802 42.02 -1.80 47.80
N THR A 803 42.27 -2.72 46.87
CA THR A 803 41.74 -4.09 46.89
C THR A 803 42.84 -5.13 46.77
N GLY A 804 42.53 -6.38 47.13
CA GLY A 804 43.45 -7.51 47.07
C GLY A 804 44.33 -7.66 48.33
N THR A 805 45.41 -8.44 48.18
CA THR A 805 46.32 -8.83 49.27
C THR A 805 47.76 -8.34 49.06
N ALA A 806 48.05 -7.72 47.92
CA ALA A 806 49.38 -7.17 47.64
C ALA A 806 49.64 -5.92 48.49
N ALA A 807 50.89 -5.71 48.89
CA ALA A 807 51.35 -4.50 49.54
C ALA A 807 51.42 -3.34 48.51
N ILE A 808 50.27 -2.69 48.29
CA ILE A 808 50.12 -1.53 47.40
C ILE A 808 49.88 -0.26 48.22
N ASN A 809 50.12 0.91 47.64
CA ASN A 809 50.00 2.18 48.36
C ASN A 809 48.94 3.07 47.71
N GLY A 810 48.36 3.96 48.51
CA GLY A 810 47.41 4.97 48.09
C GLY A 810 47.93 6.36 48.42
N THR A 811 47.79 7.29 47.47
CA THR A 811 48.09 8.70 47.69
C THR A 811 46.87 9.52 47.28
N GLY A 812 46.42 10.43 48.15
CA GLY A 812 45.36 11.39 47.88
C GLY A 812 45.79 12.49 46.91
N ASN A 813 44.90 13.45 46.70
CA ASN A 813 45.13 14.68 45.97
C ASN A 813 45.16 15.86 46.97
N ALA A 814 44.76 17.07 46.56
CA ALA A 814 44.76 18.25 47.43
C ALA A 814 43.38 18.56 48.04
N GLY A 815 42.40 17.68 47.79
CA GLY A 815 41.05 17.75 48.34
C GLY A 815 40.91 16.90 49.59
N ASN A 816 39.72 16.92 50.19
CA ASN A 816 39.44 16.12 51.38
C ASN A 816 39.18 14.66 50.97
N ASN A 817 40.16 13.77 51.15
CA ASN A 817 40.06 12.41 50.64
C ASN A 817 39.65 11.37 51.68
N ILE A 818 38.92 10.33 51.24
CA ILE A 818 38.72 9.11 52.04
C ILE A 818 39.62 8.01 51.49
N LEU A 819 40.61 7.60 52.29
CA LEU A 819 41.58 6.58 51.92
C LEU A 819 41.33 5.28 52.68
N LYS A 820 41.10 4.19 51.94
CA LYS A 820 40.89 2.84 52.48
C LYS A 820 41.92 1.85 51.94
N GLY A 821 42.69 1.26 52.84
CA GLY A 821 43.66 0.20 52.56
C GLY A 821 43.03 -1.15 52.21
N ASN A 822 43.86 -2.06 51.69
CA ASN A 822 43.53 -3.45 51.46
C ASN A 822 44.06 -4.35 52.60
N THR A 823 44.18 -5.65 52.39
CA THR A 823 44.64 -6.59 53.44
C THR A 823 46.17 -6.71 53.53
N GLY A 824 46.90 -6.11 52.58
CA GLY A 824 48.36 -6.03 52.58
C GLY A 824 48.86 -4.90 53.49
N ASN A 825 50.16 -4.69 53.52
CA ASN A 825 50.75 -3.54 54.21
C ASN A 825 50.70 -2.32 53.28
N ASN A 826 49.91 -1.32 53.61
CA ASN A 826 49.71 -0.12 52.79
C ASN A 826 50.42 1.10 53.39
N THR A 827 51.02 1.92 52.54
CA THR A 827 51.20 3.34 52.83
C THR A 827 50.00 4.10 52.28
N LEU A 828 49.29 4.82 53.14
CA LEU A 828 48.24 5.77 52.77
C LEU A 828 48.78 7.18 53.03
N THR A 829 48.73 8.05 52.03
CA THR A 829 49.21 9.44 52.11
C THR A 829 48.06 10.35 51.69
N GLY A 830 47.57 11.21 52.57
CA GLY A 830 46.43 12.12 52.31
C GLY A 830 46.87 13.28 51.44
N GLY A 831 47.64 14.19 52.01
CA GLY A 831 48.26 15.29 51.26
C GLY A 831 47.90 16.65 51.85
N ASP A 832 47.26 17.48 51.02
CA ASP A 832 46.59 18.71 51.48
C ASP A 832 45.08 18.41 51.50
N GLY A 833 44.31 19.08 52.35
CA GLY A 833 42.91 18.77 52.59
C GLY A 833 42.70 18.13 53.96
N ASN A 834 41.43 18.00 54.36
CA ASN A 834 41.04 17.29 55.56
C ASN A 834 40.78 15.83 55.21
N ASP A 835 41.77 14.97 55.43
CA ASP A 835 41.74 13.58 54.98
C ASP A 835 41.17 12.62 56.02
N THR A 836 40.51 11.56 55.55
CA THR A 836 39.95 10.50 56.39
C THR A 836 40.54 9.14 56.01
N TYR A 837 41.20 8.52 56.98
CA TYR A 837 41.75 7.17 56.86
C TYR A 837 40.77 6.16 57.43
N SER A 838 40.03 5.49 56.54
CA SER A 838 38.93 4.61 56.93
C SER A 838 39.38 3.16 57.08
N PHE A 839 39.18 2.61 58.27
CA PHE A 839 39.54 1.23 58.61
C PHE A 839 38.32 0.41 59.05
N THR A 840 38.25 -0.81 58.56
CA THR A 840 37.33 -1.86 59.03
C THR A 840 38.14 -2.98 59.66
N ALA A 841 38.75 -2.71 60.82
CA ALA A 841 39.69 -3.60 61.48
C ALA A 841 39.01 -4.78 62.21
N THR A 842 37.79 -5.14 61.81
CA THR A 842 37.14 -6.42 62.15
C THR A 842 37.71 -7.56 61.29
N THR A 843 38.21 -7.24 60.11
CA THR A 843 38.93 -8.15 59.20
C THR A 843 40.40 -7.75 59.08
N LEU A 844 41.27 -8.67 58.66
CA LEU A 844 42.72 -8.46 58.58
C LEU A 844 43.11 -7.32 57.61
N LEU A 845 43.84 -6.30 58.09
CA LEU A 845 44.29 -5.11 57.34
C LEU A 845 45.83 -4.90 57.40
N GLY A 846 46.60 -5.88 57.91
CA GLY A 846 48.06 -5.84 57.83
C GLY A 846 48.73 -4.81 58.75
N THR A 847 49.90 -4.32 58.33
CA THR A 847 50.68 -3.26 59.00
C THR A 847 50.77 -2.05 58.09
N ASP A 848 49.98 -1.04 58.41
CA ASP A 848 49.82 0.15 57.58
C ASP A 848 50.60 1.34 58.10
N ARG A 849 50.88 2.27 57.19
CA ARG A 849 51.53 3.54 57.47
C ARG A 849 50.70 4.70 56.94
N ILE A 850 50.35 5.64 57.82
CA ILE A 850 49.70 6.90 57.46
C ILE A 850 50.77 7.99 57.34
N VAL A 851 50.69 8.76 56.25
CA VAL A 851 51.63 9.84 55.94
C VAL A 851 50.85 11.13 55.77
N GLU A 852 51.14 12.08 56.65
CA GLU A 852 50.54 13.41 56.64
C GLU A 852 51.57 14.50 56.84
N THR A 853 51.13 15.74 56.62
CA THR A 853 51.94 16.94 56.85
C THR A 853 51.30 17.84 57.92
N THR A 854 52.10 18.64 58.61
CA THR A 854 51.60 19.57 59.65
C THR A 854 50.79 20.74 59.08
N THR A 855 50.67 20.83 57.75
CA THR A 855 49.92 21.87 57.04
C THR A 855 48.86 21.27 56.11
N GLY A 856 48.64 19.95 56.17
CA GLY A 856 47.76 19.20 55.26
C GLY A 856 46.30 19.57 55.47
N GLY A 857 45.84 19.58 56.71
CA GLY A 857 44.49 19.99 57.05
C GLY A 857 44.16 19.54 58.45
N ILE A 858 42.91 19.10 58.64
CA ILE A 858 42.44 18.43 59.85
C ILE A 858 42.11 16.98 59.47
N ASP A 859 42.95 16.07 59.90
CA ASP A 859 42.95 14.68 59.44
C ASP A 859 42.36 13.74 60.48
N THR A 860 41.68 12.71 60.01
CA THR A 860 40.89 11.79 60.84
C THR A 860 41.26 10.34 60.59
N ILE A 861 41.53 9.60 61.66
CA ILE A 861 41.56 8.14 61.61
C ILE A 861 40.19 7.61 62.04
N ASP A 862 39.55 6.84 61.17
CA ASP A 862 38.16 6.45 61.32
C ASP A 862 37.98 4.92 61.42
N PHE A 863 37.55 4.46 62.59
CA PHE A 863 37.23 3.06 62.89
C PHE A 863 35.74 2.79 63.01
N ARG A 864 34.83 3.66 62.57
CA ARG A 864 33.37 3.46 62.71
C ARG A 864 32.87 2.11 62.18
N GLY A 865 33.53 1.55 61.17
CA GLY A 865 33.21 0.23 60.63
C GLY A 865 33.73 -0.97 61.46
N THR A 866 34.51 -0.72 62.51
CA THR A 866 35.17 -1.76 63.33
C THR A 866 34.28 -2.13 64.51
N THR A 867 34.10 -3.43 64.75
CA THR A 867 33.17 -3.96 65.76
C THR A 867 33.87 -4.59 66.97
N ILE A 868 35.20 -4.50 67.01
CA ILE A 868 36.05 -4.94 68.12
C ILE A 868 36.87 -3.76 68.61
N SER A 869 37.45 -3.86 69.81
CA SER A 869 38.22 -2.75 70.37
C SER A 869 39.41 -2.35 69.49
N SER A 870 39.62 -1.04 69.40
CA SER A 870 40.67 -0.35 68.65
C SER A 870 41.50 0.48 69.62
N ASN A 871 42.81 0.28 69.62
CA ASN A 871 43.74 0.98 70.51
C ASN A 871 44.70 1.85 69.69
N VAL A 872 44.42 3.15 69.63
CA VAL A 872 45.20 4.09 68.81
C VAL A 872 45.68 5.26 69.66
N ASN A 873 46.96 5.60 69.49
CA ASN A 873 47.57 6.80 70.06
C ASN A 873 48.15 7.67 68.93
N LEU A 874 47.61 8.87 68.76
CA LEU A 874 47.98 9.82 67.71
C LEU A 874 49.38 10.43 67.91
N GLY A 875 49.98 10.26 69.09
CA GLY A 875 51.31 10.72 69.43
C GLY A 875 52.43 9.68 69.22
N ILE A 876 52.11 8.45 68.78
CA ILE A 876 53.09 7.37 68.58
C ILE A 876 53.45 7.21 67.09
N THR A 877 54.74 7.40 66.77
CA THR A 877 55.28 7.23 65.41
C THR A 877 55.92 5.87 65.15
N THR A 878 56.18 5.08 66.20
CA THR A 878 56.57 3.67 66.06
C THR A 878 55.35 2.81 65.77
N THR A 879 55.53 1.64 65.16
CA THR A 879 54.41 0.72 64.91
C THR A 879 53.67 0.38 66.20
N GLN A 880 52.38 0.72 66.25
CA GLN A 880 51.44 0.41 67.33
C GLN A 880 50.45 -0.65 66.88
N THR A 881 50.05 -1.52 67.81
CA THR A 881 49.02 -2.53 67.55
C THR A 881 47.66 -1.91 67.83
N VAL A 882 46.85 -1.73 66.78
CA VAL A 882 45.47 -1.24 66.92
C VAL A 882 44.61 -2.33 67.51
N ASN A 883 44.63 -3.51 66.89
CA ASN A 883 44.01 -4.74 67.39
C ASN A 883 44.66 -5.97 66.72
N SER A 884 44.02 -7.15 66.78
CA SER A 884 44.56 -8.38 66.17
C SER A 884 44.67 -8.33 64.64
N ASN A 885 43.96 -7.40 64.00
CA ASN A 885 43.83 -7.31 62.55
C ASN A 885 44.64 -6.18 61.91
N LEU A 886 44.98 -5.14 62.67
CA LEU A 886 45.67 -3.96 62.18
C LEU A 886 46.81 -3.53 63.10
N LYS A 887 47.96 -3.23 62.50
CA LYS A 887 49.03 -2.43 63.10
C LYS A 887 49.17 -1.14 62.31
N LEU A 888 49.46 -0.04 63.00
CA LEU A 888 49.55 1.27 62.37
C LEU A 888 50.86 1.97 62.72
N THR A 889 51.40 2.73 61.78
CA THR A 889 52.57 3.59 61.96
C THR A 889 52.21 4.99 61.45
N LEU A 890 52.35 6.02 62.29
CA LEU A 890 52.10 7.40 61.89
C LEU A 890 53.40 8.09 61.49
N SER A 891 53.36 8.93 60.46
CA SER A 891 54.55 9.63 59.93
C SER A 891 55.16 10.63 60.93
N ALA A 892 54.34 11.24 61.79
CA ALA A 892 54.75 12.13 62.86
C ALA A 892 53.73 12.09 64.01
N ASN A 893 54.06 12.69 65.16
CA ASN A 893 53.24 12.68 66.38
C ASN A 893 52.34 13.93 66.50
N ASN A 894 52.22 14.71 65.44
CA ASN A 894 51.55 16.00 65.41
C ASN A 894 51.00 16.31 64.01
N VAL A 895 50.42 15.29 63.35
CA VAL A 895 49.88 15.38 61.98
C VAL A 895 48.50 14.73 61.83
N ILE A 896 47.88 14.31 62.94
CA ILE A 896 46.51 13.78 62.94
C ILE A 896 45.81 14.42 64.12
N GLU A 897 44.70 15.08 63.85
CA GLU A 897 43.91 15.83 64.82
C GLU A 897 42.79 14.96 65.38
N ASN A 898 42.21 14.05 64.60
CA ASN A 898 40.98 13.38 65.00
C ASN A 898 41.10 11.85 64.97
N ALA A 899 40.35 11.20 65.86
CA ALA A 899 40.13 9.76 65.83
C ALA A 899 38.69 9.41 66.21
N THR A 900 38.10 8.49 65.46
CA THR A 900 36.76 7.96 65.73
C THR A 900 36.84 6.46 65.94
N GLY A 901 36.29 5.96 67.04
CA GLY A 901 36.15 4.56 67.36
C GLY A 901 34.95 3.91 66.66
N GLY A 902 34.76 2.64 66.93
CA GLY A 902 33.74 1.79 66.35
C GLY A 902 32.67 1.40 67.36
N THR A 903 32.32 0.12 67.39
CA THR A 903 31.34 -0.42 68.35
C THR A 903 31.96 -1.28 69.46
N GLY A 904 33.29 -1.30 69.56
CA GLY A 904 34.01 -2.02 70.59
C GLY A 904 34.39 -1.09 71.74
N ASN A 905 34.94 -1.64 72.83
CA ASN A 905 35.49 -0.81 73.91
C ASN A 905 36.84 -0.23 73.47
N ASP A 906 36.81 0.93 72.85
CA ASP A 906 37.93 1.56 72.18
C ASP A 906 38.82 2.33 73.16
N ARG A 907 40.10 2.46 72.81
CA ARG A 907 41.06 3.28 73.55
C ARG A 907 41.72 4.25 72.58
N LEU A 908 41.28 5.49 72.62
CA LEU A 908 41.77 6.57 71.76
C LEU A 908 42.59 7.55 72.59
N THR A 909 43.84 7.77 72.20
CA THR A 909 44.72 8.76 72.82
C THR A 909 45.13 9.79 71.78
N GLY A 910 44.94 11.07 72.09
CA GLY A 910 45.35 12.22 71.30
C GLY A 910 46.87 12.45 71.31
N ASN A 911 47.27 13.67 71.01
CA ASN A 911 48.65 14.12 70.96
C ASN A 911 48.80 15.53 71.57
N ALA A 912 49.62 16.40 70.96
CA ALA A 912 49.83 17.77 71.45
C ALA A 912 49.01 18.82 70.67
N LEU A 913 48.20 18.37 69.71
CA LEU A 913 47.28 19.18 68.92
C LEU A 913 45.91 19.22 69.61
N ASN A 914 45.03 20.12 69.14
CA ASN A 914 43.65 20.13 69.59
C ASN A 914 42.91 18.95 68.94
N ASN A 915 42.65 17.89 69.69
CA ASN A 915 42.08 16.66 69.15
C ASN A 915 40.56 16.58 69.27
N PHE A 916 39.90 16.03 68.25
CA PHE A 916 38.51 15.57 68.36
C PHE A 916 38.47 14.04 68.42
N LEU A 917 38.15 13.50 69.61
CA LEU A 917 38.10 12.08 69.87
C LEU A 917 36.66 11.64 70.08
N THR A 918 36.21 10.64 69.31
CA THR A 918 34.87 10.05 69.43
C THR A 918 35.00 8.57 69.73
N GLY A 919 34.45 8.07 70.85
CA GLY A 919 34.52 6.67 71.24
C GLY A 919 33.62 5.79 70.38
N GLY A 920 32.34 6.17 70.26
CA GLY A 920 31.37 5.44 69.45
C GLY A 920 30.41 4.67 70.34
N ASN A 921 30.23 3.37 70.08
CA ASN A 921 29.50 2.51 71.00
C ASN A 921 30.48 1.63 71.77
N GLY A 922 30.22 1.36 73.04
CA GLY A 922 31.10 0.56 73.87
C GLY A 922 31.48 1.34 75.12
N ASN A 923 32.22 0.71 76.01
CA ASN A 923 32.79 1.42 77.16
C ASN A 923 34.19 1.86 76.80
N ASP A 924 34.31 3.10 76.36
CA ASP A 924 35.49 3.63 75.69
C ASP A 924 36.42 4.35 76.66
N GLN A 925 37.67 4.53 76.25
CA GLN A 925 38.70 5.24 77.00
C GLN A 925 39.32 6.30 76.10
N LEU A 926 38.97 7.56 76.33
CA LEU A 926 39.42 8.70 75.54
C LEU A 926 40.38 9.56 76.37
N GLN A 927 41.55 9.86 75.82
CA GLN A 927 42.55 10.71 76.45
C GLN A 927 43.07 11.77 75.48
N GLY A 928 42.83 13.05 75.72
CA GLY A 928 43.26 14.16 74.86
C GLY A 928 44.77 14.45 74.90
N LEU A 929 45.33 14.48 76.11
CA LEU A 929 46.72 14.85 76.46
C LEU A 929 46.94 16.37 76.52
N ALA A 930 47.49 17.00 75.50
CA ALA A 930 47.79 18.43 75.52
C ALA A 930 47.16 19.10 74.30
N GLY A 931 46.55 20.26 74.50
CA GLY A 931 45.73 20.89 73.46
C GLY A 931 44.34 21.19 74.00
N ASP A 932 43.58 21.99 73.27
CA ASP A 932 42.17 22.23 73.60
C ASP A 932 41.32 21.11 72.97
N ASP A 933 41.16 20.01 73.70
CA ASP A 933 40.59 18.78 73.15
C ASP A 933 39.06 18.73 73.24
N THR A 934 38.42 17.95 72.37
CA THR A 934 36.99 17.62 72.47
C THR A 934 36.82 16.11 72.48
N LEU A 935 36.28 15.59 73.59
CA LEU A 935 36.07 14.17 73.83
C LEU A 935 34.57 13.89 73.86
N TRP A 936 34.13 13.01 72.98
CA TRP A 936 32.77 12.47 72.97
C TRP A 936 32.85 10.96 73.18
N GLY A 937 32.46 10.49 74.36
CA GLY A 937 32.46 9.04 74.66
C GLY A 937 31.54 8.30 73.70
N GLY A 938 30.25 8.62 73.74
CA GLY A 938 29.26 8.07 72.82
C GLY A 938 28.20 7.31 73.58
N LEU A 939 27.94 6.06 73.22
CA LEU A 939 27.04 5.17 73.95
C LEU A 939 27.84 4.18 74.79
N GLY A 940 27.68 4.23 76.12
CA GLY A 940 28.27 3.28 77.04
C GLY A 940 28.86 3.98 78.24
N ASP A 941 29.47 3.24 79.16
CA ASP A 941 30.10 3.86 80.33
C ASP A 941 31.56 4.21 79.96
N ASP A 942 31.80 5.46 79.57
CA ASP A 942 33.08 5.89 79.01
C ASP A 942 34.02 6.50 80.06
N MET A 943 35.33 6.41 79.82
CA MET A 943 36.34 7.09 80.62
C MET A 943 36.98 8.21 79.80
N LEU A 944 36.76 9.45 80.20
CA LEU A 944 37.19 10.65 79.47
C LEU A 944 38.26 11.40 80.26
N THR A 945 39.35 11.77 79.61
CA THR A 945 40.46 12.53 80.20
C THR A 945 40.96 13.57 79.20
N GLY A 946 40.63 14.84 79.38
CA GLY A 946 41.10 15.93 78.52
C GLY A 946 42.60 16.09 78.62
N GLY A 947 43.07 16.63 79.74
CA GLY A 947 44.49 16.73 80.06
C GLY A 947 44.88 18.18 80.29
N VAL A 948 45.89 18.67 79.56
CA VAL A 948 46.37 20.04 79.63
C VAL A 948 45.78 20.85 78.49
N GLY A 949 44.91 21.79 78.80
CA GLY A 949 44.30 22.69 77.82
C GLY A 949 42.88 23.03 78.24
N LYS A 950 42.10 23.66 77.35
CA LYS A 950 40.68 23.93 77.59
C LYS A 950 39.85 22.84 76.95
N ASP A 951 39.56 21.81 77.71
CA ASP A 951 38.96 20.60 77.18
C ASP A 951 37.44 20.65 77.19
N LYS A 952 36.83 19.93 76.25
CA LYS A 952 35.38 19.82 76.09
C LYS A 952 34.97 18.36 76.19
N TYR A 953 34.08 18.08 77.13
CA TYR A 953 33.45 16.77 77.30
C TYR A 953 32.04 16.85 76.73
N LEU A 954 31.84 16.25 75.55
CA LEU A 954 30.63 16.38 74.76
C LEU A 954 29.64 15.26 75.05
N PHE A 955 28.44 15.63 75.47
CA PHE A 955 27.31 14.73 75.70
C PHE A 955 26.21 14.99 74.67
N GLN A 956 26.09 14.08 73.71
CA GLN A 956 25.09 14.13 72.64
C GLN A 956 24.70 12.71 72.16
N ALA A 957 23.49 12.60 71.59
CA ALA A 957 22.93 11.41 70.94
C ALA A 957 22.08 11.83 69.73
N GLU A 958 21.76 10.88 68.84
CA GLU A 958 20.89 11.08 67.66
C GLU A 958 19.43 11.45 67.98
N GLY A 959 19.08 11.54 69.26
CA GLY A 959 17.73 11.84 69.73
C GLY A 959 17.70 12.39 71.15
N VAL A 960 16.53 12.30 71.76
CA VAL A 960 16.33 12.69 73.17
C VAL A 960 17.16 11.76 74.06
N PHE A 961 17.68 12.29 75.18
CA PHE A 961 18.40 11.53 76.18
C PHE A 961 17.72 10.19 76.52
N THR A 962 18.51 9.12 76.46
CA THR A 962 18.14 7.77 76.87
C THR A 962 19.22 7.23 77.80
N ALA A 963 18.86 6.28 78.68
CA ALA A 963 19.83 5.61 79.55
C ALA A 963 20.93 4.83 78.78
N SER A 964 20.79 4.68 77.45
CA SER A 964 21.80 4.05 76.60
C SER A 964 23.04 4.91 76.34
N LEU A 965 23.00 6.22 76.68
CA LEU A 965 24.21 7.05 76.69
C LEU A 965 25.25 6.53 77.70
N GLY A 966 24.82 5.80 78.73
CA GLY A 966 25.68 5.36 79.83
C GLY A 966 26.01 6.48 80.81
N VAL A 967 26.89 6.15 81.76
CA VAL A 967 27.38 7.07 82.78
C VAL A 967 28.88 7.24 82.62
N ASP A 968 29.28 8.36 82.04
CA ASP A 968 30.69 8.63 81.77
C ASP A 968 31.46 9.02 83.02
N TYR A 969 32.73 8.66 83.07
CA TYR A 969 33.68 9.05 84.10
C TYR A 969 34.71 10.01 83.53
N ILE A 970 34.62 11.29 83.91
CA ILE A 970 35.60 12.31 83.58
C ILE A 970 36.69 12.28 84.65
N SER A 971 37.86 11.74 84.33
CA SER A 971 38.91 11.43 85.32
C SER A 971 39.59 12.69 85.88
N GLN A 972 39.66 13.76 85.09
CA GLN A 972 40.24 15.06 85.45
C GLN A 972 39.43 16.17 84.79
N PHE A 973 38.72 16.97 85.58
CA PHE A 973 38.05 18.18 85.12
C PHE A 973 38.65 19.42 85.81
N GLU A 974 39.05 20.43 85.04
CA GLU A 974 39.57 21.71 85.53
C GLU A 974 38.47 22.78 85.47
N ALA A 975 37.82 23.05 86.62
CA ALA A 975 36.75 24.05 86.69
C ALA A 975 37.20 25.42 86.15
N LEU A 976 36.27 26.10 85.47
CA LEU A 976 36.40 27.36 84.74
C LEU A 976 37.28 27.32 83.48
N GLN A 977 38.10 26.28 83.31
CA GLN A 977 38.93 26.05 82.14
C GLN A 977 38.24 25.11 81.17
N ASP A 978 37.90 23.91 81.63
CA ASP A 978 37.20 22.90 80.85
C ASP A 978 35.70 23.21 80.72
N LYS A 979 35.04 22.51 79.81
CA LYS A 979 33.61 22.62 79.56
C LYS A 979 32.96 21.25 79.45
N ILE A 980 31.84 21.11 80.14
CA ILE A 980 30.85 20.07 79.88
C ILE A 980 29.89 20.61 78.82
N VAL A 981 29.90 19.99 77.66
CA VAL A 981 29.13 20.44 76.49
C VAL A 981 27.90 19.57 76.34
N LEU A 982 26.71 20.18 76.44
CA LEU A 982 25.44 19.46 76.34
C LEU A 982 24.72 19.83 75.04
N SER A 983 24.34 18.82 74.25
CA SER A 983 23.49 19.05 73.07
C SER A 983 22.03 19.29 73.45
N LYS A 984 21.42 20.31 72.86
CA LYS A 984 19.99 20.62 73.01
C LYS A 984 19.08 19.56 72.41
N ASN A 985 19.56 18.80 71.43
CA ASN A 985 18.80 17.68 70.84
C ASN A 985 18.65 16.52 71.83
N THR A 986 19.65 16.33 72.68
CA THR A 986 19.69 15.29 73.71
C THR A 986 19.04 15.75 75.01
N PHE A 987 19.47 16.90 75.54
CA PHE A 987 19.00 17.46 76.81
C PHE A 987 17.83 18.45 76.61
N LYS A 988 16.76 17.98 75.95
CA LYS A 988 15.62 18.84 75.51
C LYS A 988 14.91 19.59 76.64
N ALA A 989 14.91 19.07 77.86
CA ALA A 989 14.23 19.67 79.00
C ALA A 989 14.98 20.88 79.59
N VAL A 990 16.28 21.05 79.28
CA VAL A 990 17.02 22.28 79.62
C VAL A 990 16.38 23.43 78.86
N ILE A 991 15.94 24.49 79.55
CA ILE A 991 15.16 25.57 78.93
C ILE A 991 16.02 26.61 78.18
N ASN A 992 17.30 26.73 78.55
CA ASN A 992 18.23 27.67 77.92
C ASN A 992 18.43 27.35 76.43
N SER A 993 18.61 28.37 75.60
CA SER A 993 18.95 28.18 74.17
C SER A 993 20.43 27.84 73.99
N ALA A 994 20.80 27.26 72.85
CA ALA A 994 22.21 27.06 72.50
C ALA A 994 22.99 28.38 72.56
N GLY A 995 24.21 28.33 73.08
CA GLY A 995 25.07 29.49 73.32
C GLY A 995 24.71 30.36 74.53
N GLN A 996 23.59 30.09 75.24
CA GLN A 996 23.28 30.79 76.49
C GLN A 996 23.96 30.13 77.70
N THR A 997 24.30 30.94 78.70
CA THR A 997 24.72 30.44 80.02
C THR A 997 23.61 29.59 80.63
N LEU A 998 23.99 28.43 81.20
CA LEU A 998 23.05 27.52 81.84
C LEU A 998 22.50 28.15 83.12
N THR A 999 21.24 28.59 83.10
CA THR A 999 20.57 29.18 84.29
C THR A 999 19.84 28.13 85.12
N ASP A 1000 19.66 26.94 84.58
CA ASP A 1000 18.89 25.82 85.13
C ASP A 1000 19.81 24.73 85.71
N PHE A 1001 20.76 25.17 86.55
CA PHE A 1001 21.81 24.37 87.17
C PHE A 1001 21.80 24.52 88.70
N ALA A 1002 21.93 23.41 89.43
CA ALA A 1002 22.05 23.41 90.88
C ALA A 1002 23.15 22.49 91.40
N VAL A 1003 23.70 22.83 92.56
CA VAL A 1003 24.67 22.01 93.30
C VAL A 1003 24.03 21.54 94.61
N VAL A 1004 24.11 20.25 94.90
CA VAL A 1004 23.63 19.65 96.16
C VAL A 1004 24.78 18.97 96.90
N THR A 1005 24.68 18.87 98.22
CA THR A 1005 25.75 18.29 99.05
C THR A 1005 25.80 16.77 99.02
N ASP A 1006 24.69 16.11 98.64
CA ASP A 1006 24.58 14.65 98.63
C ASP A 1006 23.56 14.17 97.57
N ASP A 1007 23.75 12.95 97.04
CA ASP A 1007 22.88 12.31 96.05
C ASP A 1007 21.41 12.23 96.51
N GLU A 1008 21.17 12.03 97.80
CA GLU A 1008 19.80 11.97 98.36
C GLU A 1008 19.01 13.27 98.11
N LEU A 1009 19.71 14.40 97.89
CA LEU A 1009 19.11 15.71 97.65
C LEU A 1009 18.87 16.02 96.17
N VAL A 1010 19.35 15.19 95.24
CA VAL A 1010 19.20 15.43 93.80
C VAL A 1010 17.72 15.52 93.41
N ASN A 1011 16.90 14.60 93.90
CA ASN A 1011 15.47 14.57 93.63
C ASN A 1011 14.72 15.78 94.23
N ALA A 1012 15.30 16.48 95.21
CA ALA A 1012 14.72 17.68 95.81
C ALA A 1012 15.01 18.96 95.02
N SER A 1013 15.88 18.91 94.00
CA SER A 1013 16.20 20.05 93.14
C SER A 1013 15.20 20.19 92.00
N ASN A 1014 14.79 21.42 91.70
CA ASN A 1014 13.98 21.75 90.51
C ASN A 1014 14.83 22.06 89.26
N ALA A 1015 16.15 22.10 89.40
CA ALA A 1015 17.06 22.36 88.29
C ALA A 1015 17.13 21.17 87.33
N ARG A 1016 17.30 21.45 86.03
CA ARG A 1016 17.41 20.41 84.99
C ARG A 1016 18.75 19.70 85.02
N ILE A 1017 19.83 20.40 85.36
CA ILE A 1017 21.15 19.81 85.57
C ILE A 1017 21.51 19.96 87.04
N VAL A 1018 21.83 18.85 87.70
CA VAL A 1018 22.13 18.82 89.14
C VAL A 1018 23.47 18.14 89.36
N TYR A 1019 24.37 18.81 90.08
CA TYR A 1019 25.67 18.27 90.48
C TYR A 1019 25.67 17.91 91.96
N SER A 1020 26.07 16.67 92.29
CA SER A 1020 26.22 16.19 93.67
C SER A 1020 27.66 16.24 94.12
N GLN A 1021 27.93 16.97 95.22
CA GLN A 1021 29.28 17.13 95.76
C GLN A 1021 29.81 15.88 96.47
N SER A 1022 28.96 15.00 97.01
CA SER A 1022 29.44 13.83 97.77
C SER A 1022 30.00 12.73 96.87
N THR A 1023 29.55 12.65 95.62
CA THR A 1023 29.91 11.61 94.66
C THR A 1023 30.59 12.13 93.40
N GLY A 1024 30.50 13.44 93.14
CA GLY A 1024 30.96 14.04 91.88
C GLY A 1024 30.01 13.78 90.71
N SER A 1025 28.80 13.29 90.96
CA SER A 1025 27.85 12.89 89.93
C SER A 1025 27.05 14.06 89.35
N LEU A 1026 26.80 13.99 88.05
CA LEU A 1026 25.94 14.88 87.29
C LEU A 1026 24.66 14.16 86.87
N PHE A 1027 23.54 14.78 87.21
CA PHE A 1027 22.21 14.26 86.97
C PHE A 1027 21.43 15.19 86.04
N TYR A 1028 20.63 14.59 85.17
CA TYR A 1028 19.67 15.26 84.30
C TYR A 1028 18.26 14.96 84.76
N ASN A 1029 17.57 15.98 85.27
CA ASN A 1029 16.16 15.93 85.68
C ASN A 1029 15.28 16.33 84.49
N GLN A 1030 14.61 15.38 83.85
CA GLN A 1030 13.81 15.64 82.65
C GLN A 1030 12.49 16.37 82.93
N ASP A 1031 11.87 16.12 84.09
CA ASP A 1031 10.53 16.63 84.40
C ASP A 1031 10.56 17.97 85.15
N GLY A 1032 11.66 18.27 85.83
CA GLY A 1032 11.81 19.50 86.61
C GLY A 1032 10.98 19.61 87.87
N ASN A 1033 10.33 18.53 88.26
CA ASN A 1033 9.48 18.47 89.44
C ASN A 1033 10.28 17.92 90.61
N VAL A 1034 10.00 18.45 91.80
CA VAL A 1034 10.69 18.16 93.08
C VAL A 1034 10.38 16.75 93.62
N LEU A 1035 9.47 16.00 92.98
CA LEU A 1035 9.02 14.68 93.44
C LEU A 1035 8.59 13.80 92.24
N GLY A 1036 9.52 13.01 91.71
CA GLY A 1036 9.26 11.97 90.70
C GLY A 1036 10.45 11.04 90.54
N THR A 1037 10.39 9.82 91.07
CA THR A 1037 11.53 8.88 91.16
C THR A 1037 11.86 8.16 89.85
N GLY A 1038 11.49 8.70 88.68
CA GLY A 1038 11.57 7.98 87.39
C GLY A 1038 12.14 8.77 86.21
N THR A 1039 12.54 10.02 86.39
CA THR A 1039 12.95 10.93 85.29
C THR A 1039 14.23 11.72 85.58
N VAL A 1040 14.96 11.33 86.62
CA VAL A 1040 16.30 11.81 86.93
C VAL A 1040 17.31 10.73 86.54
N PHE A 1041 18.25 11.09 85.67
CA PHE A 1041 19.26 10.16 85.16
C PHE A 1041 20.65 10.70 85.47
N GLU A 1042 21.49 9.86 86.06
CA GLU A 1042 22.92 10.13 86.08
C GLU A 1042 23.47 9.99 84.66
N PHE A 1043 24.34 10.91 84.24
CA PHE A 1043 24.96 10.85 82.91
C PHE A 1043 26.47 11.03 82.94
N ALA A 1044 27.03 11.56 84.02
CA ALA A 1044 28.48 11.69 84.17
C ALA A 1044 28.89 11.71 85.64
N ARG A 1045 30.15 11.36 85.92
CA ARG A 1045 30.83 11.45 87.21
C ARG A 1045 32.19 12.12 87.04
N LEU A 1046 32.52 13.06 87.93
CA LEU A 1046 33.83 13.71 87.96
C LEU A 1046 34.75 13.01 88.97
N GLY A 1047 35.99 12.73 88.56
CA GLY A 1047 37.01 12.08 89.39
C GLY A 1047 37.66 12.97 90.45
N ASN A 1048 37.43 14.29 90.41
CA ASN A 1048 38.01 15.25 91.33
C ASN A 1048 37.34 15.20 92.73
N SER A 1049 38.09 14.93 93.80
CA SER A 1049 37.52 14.72 95.15
C SER A 1049 36.94 15.96 95.85
N ASP A 1050 37.10 17.18 95.30
CA ASP A 1050 36.70 18.45 95.96
C ASP A 1050 36.29 19.55 94.96
N ILE A 1051 35.78 19.17 93.79
CA ILE A 1051 35.44 20.15 92.74
C ILE A 1051 34.07 20.81 92.97
N THR A 1052 34.02 22.13 92.75
CA THR A 1052 32.76 22.90 92.73
C THR A 1052 32.52 23.41 91.32
N LEU A 1053 31.38 23.02 90.74
CA LEU A 1053 30.95 23.48 89.44
C LEU A 1053 30.06 24.73 89.55
N THR A 1054 30.09 25.53 88.50
CA THR A 1054 29.23 26.69 88.25
C THR A 1054 28.59 26.57 86.87
N SER A 1055 27.60 27.42 86.59
CA SER A 1055 27.01 27.50 85.25
C SER A 1055 28.00 27.86 84.14
N SER A 1056 29.18 28.41 84.49
CA SER A 1056 30.23 28.74 83.51
C SER A 1056 31.02 27.52 83.07
N ASP A 1057 30.90 26.38 83.75
CA ASP A 1057 31.54 25.11 83.41
C ASP A 1057 30.78 24.31 82.36
N PHE A 1058 29.59 24.80 81.97
CA PHE A 1058 28.74 24.18 80.98
C PHE A 1058 28.66 25.04 79.72
N SER A 1059 28.49 24.39 78.57
CA SER A 1059 28.09 25.05 77.33
C SER A 1059 26.99 24.26 76.63
N LEU A 1060 26.09 24.98 75.95
CA LEU A 1060 24.96 24.41 75.24
C LEU A 1060 25.14 24.57 73.74
N ILE A 1061 25.05 23.47 73.00
CA ILE A 1061 25.12 23.47 71.53
C ILE A 1061 23.77 23.05 70.93
N ALA A 1062 23.55 23.43 69.67
CA ALA A 1062 22.29 23.21 68.96
C ALA A 1062 22.00 21.74 68.67
#